data_AF-A0A3D1JWF7-F1
#
_entry.id   AF-A0A3D1JWF7-F1
#
_cell.length_a   1.000
_cell.length_b   1.000
_cell.length_c   1.000
_cell.angle_alpha   90.00
_cell.angle_beta   90.00
_cell.angle_gamma   90.00
#
_symmetry.space_group_name_H-M   'P 1'
#
loop_
_entity.id
_entity.type
_entity.pdbx_description
1 polymer ?
#
loop_
_entity_poly.entity_id
_entity_poly.type
_entity_poly.pdbx_seq_one_letter_code
_entity_poly.pdbx_strand_id
1 'polypeptide(L)'
;CEGTVKQKVGDVEKDYVAIRYREGAMLYLPVDQMDRLTKYSGSDNPRLNKIGGKEFEKVKQKVRASVKKLAFSLNALYAERSKIKGFVYPPDTPEQKIFEDNFPFTPTADQEAAIKDVKDDMEKGKLMDRLICGDVGFGKTEVAFRAVFKAVMAGKQAAILAPTTILAKQHYNTLLSRIEGFDLKVDLLSRLQNKKQTDEILENVELGLTNVLVGTHRLLSKDVKFDDLGLLVLDEEQRFGVEHKEKLKLLKKDVDIITMSATPIPRTLSMSLNGIRDISLLETPPTGRLPVETYVTEYSDNLLKDAILREIGRGGQVLVLYNYVETIDSFASKVQNLAGGAAKIIVAHGQMSGPMLDERITRFYQREADVLVSTTIIENGIDLPDANTLFVVDADRFGLAQLYQLRGRVGRSGQLAHAYFTTRENKVVSEEAAKRLTSLMDYNEFGSGFKIALRDLELRGAGNLLGAEQHGHIAGVGYEMYTRLLREAVDEIRFGRTAESAEVEMKVDCNAYVSDGYVSASDRLRIYKKIAEIRNKEDKDRLLAGIRATYGEPPKPLVNLINVAYLKALVSGFSATRVTLSRKKAEISLSEDFFKNADLVEIVDKNKQTVRLVAEPPALLFNLPSVDVEDNLVRLIAFFERGLA
;
A
#
# COMPACT_ATOMS: atom_id res chain seq x y z
N CYS A 1 6.17 23.71 -3.51
CA CYS A 1 5.16 24.46 -2.75
C CYS A 1 5.93 25.32 -1.77
N GLU A 2 5.75 26.64 -1.82
CA GLU A 2 6.47 27.60 -0.96
C GLU A 2 5.70 27.91 0.34
N GLY A 3 4.50 27.34 0.51
CA GLY A 3 3.64 27.52 1.68
C GLY A 3 2.32 28.22 1.35
N THR A 4 1.64 28.68 2.40
CA THR A 4 0.40 29.46 2.29
C THR A 4 0.68 30.94 2.43
N VAL A 5 0.05 31.77 1.59
CA VAL A 5 0.17 33.22 1.61
C VAL A 5 -1.23 33.82 1.72
N LYS A 6 -1.39 34.80 2.62
CA LYS A 6 -2.63 35.58 2.72
C LYS A 6 -2.63 36.67 1.66
N GLN A 7 -3.72 36.77 0.91
CA GLN A 7 -3.95 37.90 0.01
C GLN A 7 -5.32 38.51 0.28
N LYS A 8 -5.38 39.84 0.20
CA LYS A 8 -6.62 40.59 0.31
C LYS A 8 -7.20 40.77 -1.09
N VAL A 9 -8.38 40.20 -1.34
CA VAL A 9 -9.11 40.35 -2.60
C VAL A 9 -10.38 41.15 -2.32
N GLY A 10 -10.37 42.42 -2.71
CA GLY A 10 -11.40 43.37 -2.27
C GLY A 10 -11.28 43.65 -0.76
N ASP A 11 -12.37 43.45 0.00
CA ASP A 11 -12.40 43.60 1.46
C ASP A 11 -12.27 42.28 2.24
N VAL A 12 -12.02 41.17 1.53
CA VAL A 12 -11.99 39.82 2.12
C VAL A 12 -10.57 39.26 2.13
N GLU A 13 -10.19 38.67 3.24
CA GLU A 13 -8.92 37.94 3.36
C GLU A 13 -9.09 36.48 2.95
N LYS A 14 -8.24 36.01 2.04
CA LYS A 14 -8.20 34.62 1.57
C LYS A 14 -6.78 34.06 1.60
N ASP A 15 -6.69 32.77 1.92
CA ASP A 15 -5.44 32.03 1.86
C ASP A 15 -5.25 31.43 0.46
N TYR A 16 -4.01 31.52 -0.03
CA TYR A 16 -3.57 30.91 -1.28
C TYR A 16 -2.37 30.02 -1.02
N VAL A 17 -2.25 28.94 -1.79
CA VAL A 17 -1.04 28.12 -1.84
C VAL A 17 -0.12 28.70 -2.90
N ALA A 18 1.08 29.10 -2.48
CA ALA A 18 2.09 29.63 -3.38
C ALA A 18 2.91 28.49 -3.99
N ILE A 19 2.89 28.38 -5.32
CA ILE A 19 3.55 27.32 -6.07
C ILE A 19 4.53 27.93 -7.06
N ARG A 20 5.82 27.64 -6.87
CA ARG A 20 6.87 28.03 -7.79
C ARG A 20 6.98 27.05 -8.96
N TYR A 21 7.04 27.60 -10.17
CA TYR A 21 7.26 26.92 -11.43
C TYR A 21 8.68 27.23 -11.97
N ARG A 22 9.04 26.66 -13.13
CA ARG A 22 10.31 26.93 -13.81
C ARG A 22 10.49 28.44 -14.04
N GLU A 23 11.73 28.91 -14.02
CA GLU A 23 12.09 30.33 -14.19
C GLU A 23 11.52 31.26 -13.09
N GLY A 24 11.16 30.73 -11.93
CA GLY A 24 10.73 31.53 -10.78
C GLY A 24 9.27 32.03 -10.84
N ALA A 25 8.51 31.62 -11.85
CA ALA A 25 7.10 31.99 -11.98
C ALA A 25 6.26 31.44 -10.81
N MET A 26 5.37 32.25 -10.25
CA MET A 26 4.55 31.90 -9.09
C MET A 26 3.08 31.76 -9.48
N LEU A 27 2.46 30.66 -9.06
CA LEU A 27 1.02 30.44 -9.15
C LEU A 27 0.44 30.47 -7.73
N TYR A 28 -0.61 31.26 -7.53
CA TYR A 28 -1.35 31.32 -6.27
C TYR A 28 -2.65 30.56 -6.42
N LEU A 29 -2.73 29.37 -5.83
CA LEU A 29 -3.91 28.53 -5.91
C LEU A 29 -4.82 28.79 -4.70
N PRO A 30 -6.11 29.10 -4.89
CA PRO A 30 -7.06 29.20 -3.78
C PRO A 30 -7.12 27.90 -2.95
N VAL A 31 -7.27 28.01 -1.64
CA VAL A 31 -7.32 26.84 -0.73
C VAL A 31 -8.51 25.91 -0.99
N ASP A 32 -9.62 26.41 -1.52
CA ASP A 32 -10.79 25.63 -1.94
C ASP A 32 -10.56 24.80 -3.22
N GLN A 33 -9.41 25.00 -3.87
CA GLN A 33 -8.93 24.22 -5.02
C GLN A 33 -7.74 23.33 -4.65
N MET A 34 -7.45 23.13 -3.36
CA MET A 34 -6.38 22.24 -2.88
C MET A 34 -6.56 20.79 -3.34
N ASP A 35 -7.75 20.36 -3.69
CA ASP A 35 -8.06 19.06 -4.30
C ASP A 35 -7.32 18.85 -5.65
N ARG A 36 -6.84 19.92 -6.28
CA ARG A 36 -5.99 19.88 -7.49
C ARG A 36 -4.52 19.63 -7.19
N LEU A 37 -4.10 19.78 -5.93
CA LEU A 37 -2.72 19.61 -5.52
C LEU A 37 -2.50 18.20 -5.00
N THR A 38 -1.88 17.41 -5.85
CA THR A 38 -1.33 16.12 -5.48
C THR A 38 0.12 16.26 -5.07
N LYS A 39 0.54 15.50 -4.07
CA LYS A 39 1.95 15.43 -3.72
C LYS A 39 2.68 14.70 -4.84
N TYR A 40 3.65 15.34 -5.47
CA TYR A 40 4.49 14.65 -6.45
C TYR A 40 5.32 13.56 -5.75
N SER A 41 5.29 12.36 -6.32
CA SER A 41 6.05 11.19 -5.89
C SER A 41 6.32 10.38 -7.15
N GLY A 42 7.57 10.37 -7.60
CA GLY A 42 7.98 9.72 -8.85
C GLY A 42 9.45 9.96 -9.23
N SER A 43 10.09 11.01 -8.70
CA SER A 43 11.56 11.19 -8.76
C SER A 43 12.03 12.17 -7.66
N ASP A 44 13.31 12.09 -7.27
CA ASP A 44 13.86 13.00 -6.25
C ASP A 44 14.12 14.41 -6.79
N ASN A 45 14.41 14.55 -8.08
CA ASN A 45 14.67 15.82 -8.76
C ASN A 45 13.78 16.00 -10.01
N PRO A 46 12.48 16.30 -9.84
CA PRO A 46 11.60 16.54 -10.98
C PRO A 46 11.94 17.85 -11.69
N ARG A 47 11.88 17.82 -13.03
CA ARG A 47 11.98 19.06 -13.83
C ARG A 47 10.70 19.87 -13.66
N LEU A 48 10.83 21.13 -13.24
CA LEU A 48 9.69 22.04 -13.13
C LEU A 48 9.14 22.39 -14.53
N ASN A 49 7.81 22.44 -14.63
CA ASN A 49 7.11 22.89 -15.83
C ASN A 49 7.06 24.43 -15.89
N LYS A 50 6.79 24.99 -17.07
CA LYS A 50 6.55 26.42 -17.29
C LYS A 50 5.05 26.73 -17.30
N ILE A 51 4.63 27.83 -16.66
CA ILE A 51 3.24 28.29 -16.69
C ILE A 51 2.83 28.61 -18.13
N GLY A 52 1.65 28.14 -18.55
CA GLY A 52 1.15 28.30 -19.92
C GLY A 52 1.80 27.39 -20.97
N GLY A 53 2.76 26.53 -20.59
CA GLY A 53 3.37 25.57 -21.48
C GLY A 53 2.47 24.36 -21.80
N LYS A 54 2.51 23.85 -23.03
CA LYS A 54 1.80 22.62 -23.44
C LYS A 54 2.55 21.32 -23.09
N GLU A 55 3.71 21.42 -22.42
CA GLU A 55 4.58 20.28 -22.07
C GLU A 55 3.82 19.27 -21.18
N PHE A 56 3.22 19.73 -20.08
CA PHE A 56 2.53 18.87 -19.14
C PHE A 56 1.25 18.25 -19.74
N GLU A 57 0.50 19.02 -20.53
CA GLU A 57 -0.71 18.54 -21.20
C GLU A 57 -0.39 17.35 -22.14
N LYS A 58 0.69 17.45 -22.92
CA LYS A 58 1.16 16.36 -23.79
C LYS A 58 1.56 15.13 -23.01
N VAL A 59 2.27 15.32 -21.88
CA VAL A 59 2.65 14.20 -20.99
C VAL A 59 1.39 13.54 -20.42
N LYS A 60 0.44 14.32 -19.88
CA LYS A 60 -0.84 13.82 -19.35
C LYS A 60 -1.62 13.04 -20.40
N GLN A 61 -1.73 13.53 -21.64
CA GLN A 61 -2.39 12.82 -22.74
C GLN A 61 -1.71 11.50 -23.09
N LYS A 62 -0.37 11.48 -23.19
CA LYS A 62 0.40 10.26 -23.46
C LYS A 62 0.19 9.21 -22.36
N VAL A 63 0.24 9.64 -21.09
CA VAL A 63 -0.02 8.76 -19.95
C VAL A 63 -1.45 8.24 -19.98
N ARG A 64 -2.46 9.10 -20.20
CA ARG A 64 -3.87 8.69 -20.29
C ARG A 64 -4.10 7.64 -21.38
N ALA A 65 -3.49 7.80 -22.55
CA ALA A 65 -3.56 6.81 -23.63
C ALA A 65 -2.93 5.47 -23.25
N SER A 66 -1.77 5.49 -22.60
CA SER A 66 -1.08 4.28 -22.13
C SER A 66 -1.86 3.54 -21.05
N VAL A 67 -2.37 4.29 -20.07
CA VAL A 67 -3.21 3.79 -18.99
C VAL A 67 -4.52 3.18 -19.52
N LYS A 68 -5.14 3.80 -20.54
CA LYS A 68 -6.34 3.24 -21.19
C LYS A 68 -6.07 1.92 -21.89
N LYS A 69 -4.93 1.79 -22.59
CA LYS A 69 -4.51 0.52 -23.20
C LYS A 69 -4.33 -0.57 -22.15
N LEU A 70 -3.70 -0.23 -21.03
CA LEU A 70 -3.48 -1.15 -19.92
C LEU A 70 -4.80 -1.58 -19.24
N ALA A 71 -5.70 -0.63 -18.99
CA ALA A 71 -7.00 -0.93 -18.43
C ALA A 71 -7.82 -1.86 -19.35
N PHE A 72 -7.72 -1.64 -20.68
CA PHE A 72 -8.36 -2.51 -21.67
C PHE A 72 -7.77 -3.92 -21.69
N SER A 73 -6.43 -4.05 -21.69
CA SER A 73 -5.79 -5.37 -21.69
C SER A 73 -6.08 -6.16 -20.41
N LEU A 74 -6.09 -5.49 -19.26
CA LEU A 74 -6.50 -6.11 -18.00
C LEU A 74 -7.96 -6.55 -18.06
N ASN A 75 -8.88 -5.66 -18.46
CA ASN A 75 -10.30 -6.01 -18.55
C ASN A 75 -10.56 -7.18 -19.52
N ALA A 76 -9.88 -7.22 -20.67
CA ALA A 76 -9.98 -8.33 -21.62
C ALA A 76 -9.51 -9.66 -21.01
N LEU A 77 -8.36 -9.66 -20.33
CA LEU A 77 -7.82 -10.85 -19.66
C LEU A 77 -8.77 -11.40 -18.58
N TYR A 78 -9.36 -10.53 -17.76
CA TYR A 78 -10.30 -10.96 -16.73
C TYR A 78 -11.70 -11.30 -17.29
N ALA A 79 -12.11 -10.67 -18.39
CA ALA A 79 -13.34 -11.04 -19.10
C ALA A 79 -13.23 -12.45 -19.70
N GLU A 80 -12.08 -12.82 -20.29
CA GLU A 80 -11.83 -14.19 -20.74
C GLU A 80 -11.83 -15.17 -19.57
N ARG A 81 -11.15 -14.86 -18.45
CA ARG A 81 -11.13 -15.71 -17.25
C ARG A 81 -12.51 -15.89 -16.62
N SER A 82 -13.35 -14.86 -16.60
CA SER A 82 -14.71 -14.94 -16.04
C SER A 82 -15.63 -15.92 -16.77
N LYS A 83 -15.28 -16.28 -18.02
CA LYS A 83 -16.01 -17.28 -18.81
C LYS A 83 -15.55 -18.71 -18.51
N ILE A 84 -14.40 -18.88 -17.88
CA ILE A 84 -13.85 -20.19 -17.51
C ILE A 84 -14.52 -20.60 -16.19
N LYS A 85 -15.20 -21.75 -16.21
CA LYS A 85 -15.78 -22.35 -15.01
C LYS A 85 -14.67 -23.04 -14.23
N GLY A 86 -14.48 -22.62 -12.99
CA GLY A 86 -13.56 -23.26 -12.05
C GLY A 86 -14.23 -24.45 -11.35
N PHE A 87 -13.45 -25.14 -10.52
CA PHE A 87 -14.01 -26.12 -9.58
C PHE A 87 -14.81 -25.40 -8.49
N VAL A 88 -15.96 -25.95 -8.12
CA VAL A 88 -16.80 -25.42 -7.02
C VAL A 88 -16.43 -26.20 -5.76
N TYR A 89 -15.72 -25.55 -4.84
CA TYR A 89 -15.40 -26.18 -3.57
C TYR A 89 -16.65 -26.30 -2.70
N PRO A 90 -16.81 -27.40 -1.94
CA PRO A 90 -17.93 -27.55 -1.02
C PRO A 90 -17.81 -26.59 0.19
N PRO A 91 -18.91 -26.32 0.89
CA PRO A 91 -18.89 -25.61 2.17
C PRO A 91 -17.92 -26.25 3.18
N ASP A 92 -17.48 -25.46 4.16
CA ASP A 92 -16.56 -25.91 5.18
C ASP A 92 -17.08 -27.13 5.97
N THR A 93 -16.18 -28.09 6.21
CA THR A 93 -16.47 -29.30 6.99
C THR A 93 -16.15 -29.09 8.47
N PRO A 94 -16.59 -29.97 9.38
CA PRO A 94 -16.18 -29.94 10.79
C PRO A 94 -14.65 -29.96 10.96
N GLU A 95 -13.93 -30.69 10.12
CA GLU A 95 -12.47 -30.79 10.12
C GLU A 95 -11.82 -29.43 9.79
N GLN A 96 -12.39 -28.66 8.84
CA GLN A 96 -11.95 -27.30 8.55
C GLN A 96 -12.04 -26.42 9.80
N LYS A 97 -13.13 -26.53 10.55
CA LYS A 97 -13.31 -25.75 11.78
C LYS A 97 -12.30 -26.13 12.84
N ILE A 98 -12.02 -27.42 13.02
CA ILE A 98 -10.97 -27.90 13.94
C ILE A 98 -9.59 -27.36 13.54
N PHE A 99 -9.25 -27.40 12.24
CA PHE A 99 -7.99 -26.85 11.73
C PHE A 99 -7.86 -25.34 12.04
N GLU A 100 -8.94 -24.60 11.91
CA GLU A 100 -9.00 -23.16 12.19
C GLU A 100 -8.94 -22.84 13.68
N ASP A 101 -9.62 -23.62 14.52
CA ASP A 101 -9.63 -23.49 15.98
C ASP A 101 -8.28 -23.89 16.60
N ASN A 102 -7.53 -24.79 15.95
CA ASN A 102 -6.16 -25.15 16.34
C ASN A 102 -5.14 -24.02 16.08
N PHE A 103 -5.56 -22.90 15.48
CA PHE A 103 -4.66 -21.77 15.27
C PHE A 103 -4.36 -21.07 16.61
N PRO A 104 -3.09 -20.95 17.04
CA PRO A 104 -2.76 -20.45 18.38
C PRO A 104 -2.95 -18.94 18.56
N PHE A 105 -3.34 -18.21 17.52
CA PHE A 105 -3.53 -16.76 17.55
C PHE A 105 -4.97 -16.39 17.17
N THR A 106 -5.47 -15.27 17.71
CA THR A 106 -6.76 -14.74 17.28
C THR A 106 -6.60 -13.97 15.96
N PRO A 107 -7.36 -14.31 14.91
CA PRO A 107 -7.32 -13.56 13.65
C PRO A 107 -7.73 -12.10 13.84
N THR A 108 -7.15 -11.19 13.06
CA THR A 108 -7.59 -9.79 13.00
C THR A 108 -8.81 -9.63 12.08
N ALA A 109 -9.55 -8.54 12.21
CA ALA A 109 -10.72 -8.27 11.36
C ALA A 109 -10.38 -8.31 9.84
N ASP A 110 -9.20 -7.79 9.46
CA ASP A 110 -8.74 -7.83 8.07
C ASP A 110 -8.41 -9.27 7.62
N GLN A 111 -7.88 -10.11 8.51
CA GLN A 111 -7.62 -11.52 8.24
C GLN A 111 -8.92 -12.29 8.08
N GLU A 112 -9.90 -12.08 8.96
CA GLU A 112 -11.22 -12.71 8.85
C GLU A 112 -11.91 -12.35 7.54
N ALA A 113 -11.86 -11.07 7.15
CA ALA A 113 -12.37 -10.60 5.87
C ALA A 113 -11.66 -11.28 4.69
N ALA A 114 -10.33 -11.36 4.71
CA ALA A 114 -9.54 -12.02 3.67
C ALA A 114 -9.81 -13.53 3.58
N ILE A 115 -9.99 -14.21 4.71
CA ILE A 115 -10.33 -15.64 4.77
C ILE A 115 -11.70 -15.87 4.15
N LYS A 116 -12.69 -15.06 4.53
CA LYS A 116 -14.03 -15.15 3.98
C LYS A 116 -14.03 -14.91 2.47
N ASP A 117 -13.37 -13.85 2.02
CA ASP A 117 -13.21 -13.50 0.62
C ASP A 117 -12.64 -14.66 -0.23
N VAL A 118 -11.59 -15.33 0.28
CA VAL A 118 -10.96 -16.47 -0.40
C VAL A 118 -11.92 -17.66 -0.46
N LYS A 119 -12.60 -18.00 0.65
CA LYS A 119 -13.56 -19.12 0.68
C LYS A 119 -14.76 -18.86 -0.22
N ASP A 120 -15.31 -17.65 -0.18
CA ASP A 120 -16.41 -17.23 -1.03
C ASP A 120 -16.03 -17.36 -2.52
N ASP A 121 -14.79 -17.06 -2.90
CA ASP A 121 -14.33 -17.22 -4.28
C ASP A 121 -14.18 -18.68 -4.69
N MET A 122 -13.65 -19.54 -3.80
CA MET A 122 -13.57 -20.98 -4.00
C MET A 122 -14.96 -21.63 -4.18
N GLU A 123 -16.01 -21.08 -3.56
CA GLU A 123 -17.37 -21.64 -3.63
C GLU A 123 -18.21 -21.11 -4.81
N LYS A 124 -17.80 -20.02 -5.48
CA LYS A 124 -18.60 -19.38 -6.56
C LYS A 124 -18.51 -20.07 -7.93
N GLY A 125 -17.58 -21.02 -8.12
CA GLY A 125 -17.37 -21.70 -9.41
C GLY A 125 -16.73 -20.85 -10.52
N LYS A 126 -16.22 -19.66 -10.16
CA LYS A 126 -15.34 -18.84 -11.01
C LYS A 126 -13.90 -19.18 -10.63
N LEU A 127 -13.01 -19.25 -11.62
CA LEU A 127 -11.59 -19.44 -11.36
C LEU A 127 -11.02 -18.26 -10.53
N MET A 128 -10.53 -18.55 -9.33
CA MET A 128 -9.98 -17.57 -8.40
C MET A 128 -8.60 -17.09 -8.85
N ASP A 129 -8.35 -15.77 -8.80
CA ASP A 129 -7.01 -15.16 -8.89
C ASP A 129 -6.94 -14.00 -7.90
N ARG A 130 -6.68 -14.35 -6.65
CA ARG A 130 -6.71 -13.40 -5.53
C ARG A 130 -5.30 -13.04 -5.10
N LEU A 131 -5.09 -11.74 -4.87
CA LEU A 131 -3.84 -11.21 -4.32
C LEU A 131 -4.04 -10.84 -2.85
N ILE A 132 -3.32 -11.53 -1.96
CA ILE A 132 -3.26 -11.22 -0.53
C ILE A 132 -2.03 -10.34 -0.27
N CYS A 133 -2.29 -9.09 0.07
CA CYS A 133 -1.26 -8.10 0.37
C CYS A 133 -1.27 -7.79 1.87
N GLY A 134 -0.10 -7.76 2.48
CA GLY A 134 0.06 -7.39 3.88
C GLY A 134 1.52 -7.33 4.26
N ASP A 135 1.86 -6.64 5.35
CA ASP A 135 3.24 -6.59 5.80
C ASP A 135 3.71 -7.97 6.31
N VAL A 136 5.01 -8.11 6.47
CA VAL A 136 5.64 -9.30 7.01
C VAL A 136 5.09 -9.57 8.43
N GLY A 137 4.65 -10.80 8.67
CA GLY A 137 4.07 -11.22 9.95
C GLY A 137 2.58 -10.93 10.12
N PHE A 138 1.88 -10.38 9.12
CA PHE A 138 0.45 -10.08 9.21
C PHE A 138 -0.45 -11.29 8.89
N GLY A 139 0.08 -12.51 8.99
CA GLY A 139 -0.71 -13.75 8.83
C GLY A 139 -1.14 -14.10 7.41
N LYS A 140 -0.49 -13.57 6.36
CA LYS A 140 -0.76 -13.96 4.95
C LYS A 140 -0.75 -15.48 4.74
N THR A 141 0.26 -16.14 5.31
CA THR A 141 0.43 -17.59 5.24
C THR A 141 -0.76 -18.34 5.85
N GLU A 142 -1.34 -17.84 6.95
CA GLU A 142 -2.49 -18.49 7.57
C GLU A 142 -3.73 -18.42 6.68
N VAL A 143 -3.97 -17.28 6.01
CA VAL A 143 -5.07 -17.17 5.03
C VAL A 143 -4.89 -18.19 3.89
N ALA A 144 -3.67 -18.34 3.38
CA ALA A 144 -3.37 -19.32 2.33
C ALA A 144 -3.49 -20.77 2.83
N PHE A 145 -3.06 -21.07 4.05
CA PHE A 145 -3.13 -22.42 4.61
C PHE A 145 -4.57 -22.89 4.83
N ARG A 146 -5.48 -21.99 5.26
CA ARG A 146 -6.90 -22.31 5.37
C ARG A 146 -7.52 -22.67 4.01
N ALA A 147 -7.10 -21.97 2.95
CA ALA A 147 -7.53 -22.27 1.58
C ALA A 147 -6.93 -23.59 1.07
N VAL A 148 -5.65 -23.85 1.34
CA VAL A 148 -4.99 -25.13 1.04
C VAL A 148 -5.70 -26.29 1.72
N PHE A 149 -6.02 -26.15 3.01
CA PHE A 149 -6.73 -27.17 3.77
C PHE A 149 -8.12 -27.45 3.17
N LYS A 150 -8.90 -26.40 2.85
CA LYS A 150 -10.19 -26.53 2.16
C LYS A 150 -10.07 -27.25 0.83
N ALA A 151 -9.03 -26.95 0.05
CA ALA A 151 -8.82 -27.57 -1.24
C ALA A 151 -8.53 -29.07 -1.13
N VAL A 152 -7.66 -29.47 -0.20
CA VAL A 152 -7.33 -30.89 0.01
C VAL A 152 -8.47 -31.68 0.62
N MET A 153 -9.29 -31.08 1.50
CA MET A 153 -10.50 -31.71 2.02
C MET A 153 -11.56 -31.93 0.92
N ALA A 154 -11.52 -31.16 -0.16
CA ALA A 154 -12.38 -31.36 -1.33
C ALA A 154 -11.82 -32.41 -2.32
N GLY A 155 -10.73 -33.10 -1.98
CA GLY A 155 -10.10 -34.12 -2.81
C GLY A 155 -9.19 -33.57 -3.91
N LYS A 156 -8.87 -32.27 -3.90
CA LYS A 156 -7.92 -31.65 -4.83
C LYS A 156 -6.50 -31.66 -4.27
N GLN A 157 -5.50 -31.68 -5.14
CA GLN A 157 -4.12 -31.39 -4.75
C GLN A 157 -3.89 -29.88 -4.67
N ALA A 158 -2.99 -29.46 -3.78
CA ALA A 158 -2.56 -28.07 -3.66
C ALA A 158 -1.04 -27.94 -3.81
N ALA A 159 -0.58 -26.81 -4.34
CA ALA A 159 0.85 -26.52 -4.48
C ALA A 159 1.20 -25.17 -3.85
N ILE A 160 2.33 -25.10 -3.14
CA ILE A 160 2.87 -23.86 -2.58
C ILE A 160 4.24 -23.58 -3.20
N LEU A 161 4.32 -22.53 -4.01
CA LEU A 161 5.54 -22.12 -4.70
C LEU A 161 6.21 -20.96 -3.95
N ALA A 162 7.42 -21.21 -3.47
CA ALA A 162 8.27 -20.22 -2.81
C ALA A 162 9.53 -19.91 -3.64
N PRO A 163 10.10 -18.70 -3.52
CA PRO A 163 11.21 -18.28 -4.39
C PRO A 163 12.56 -18.88 -3.96
N THR A 164 12.71 -19.26 -2.69
CA THR A 164 13.94 -19.80 -2.13
C THR A 164 13.69 -21.13 -1.43
N THR A 165 14.71 -21.97 -1.38
CA THR A 165 14.70 -23.26 -0.66
C THR A 165 14.32 -23.08 0.81
N ILE A 166 14.84 -22.02 1.44
CA ILE A 166 14.60 -21.69 2.84
C ILE A 166 13.11 -21.38 3.09
N LEU A 167 12.51 -20.52 2.25
CA LEU A 167 11.08 -20.21 2.36
C LEU A 167 10.20 -21.44 2.08
N ALA A 168 10.56 -22.25 1.09
CA ALA A 168 9.84 -23.50 0.83
C ALA A 168 9.88 -24.43 2.05
N LYS A 169 11.04 -24.58 2.69
CA LYS A 169 11.20 -25.37 3.92
C LYS A 169 10.42 -24.77 5.10
N GLN A 170 10.39 -23.45 5.23
CA GLN A 170 9.61 -22.77 6.26
C GLN A 170 8.11 -23.04 6.10
N HIS A 171 7.58 -22.87 4.89
CA HIS A 171 6.18 -23.19 4.58
C HIS A 171 5.87 -24.66 4.86
N TYR A 172 6.75 -25.56 4.42
CA TYR A 172 6.63 -26.99 4.67
C TYR A 172 6.56 -27.34 6.17
N ASN A 173 7.50 -26.86 6.98
CA ASN A 173 7.53 -27.13 8.42
C ASN A 173 6.32 -26.54 9.15
N THR A 174 5.93 -25.31 8.79
CA THR A 174 4.78 -24.63 9.39
C THR A 174 3.49 -25.37 9.03
N LEU A 175 3.34 -25.80 7.77
CA LEU A 175 2.19 -26.54 7.30
C LEU A 175 2.10 -27.90 8.02
N LEU A 176 3.20 -28.67 8.08
CA LEU A 176 3.25 -29.95 8.81
C LEU A 176 2.77 -29.81 10.26
N SER A 177 3.20 -28.75 10.95
CA SER A 177 2.78 -28.50 12.34
C SER A 177 1.29 -28.13 12.43
N ARG A 178 0.74 -27.43 11.44
CA ARG A 178 -0.67 -27.04 11.40
C ARG A 178 -1.60 -28.19 11.05
N ILE A 179 -1.15 -29.15 10.24
CA ILE A 179 -1.93 -30.34 9.85
C ILE A 179 -1.69 -31.54 10.78
N GLU A 180 -1.01 -31.35 11.91
CA GLU A 180 -0.82 -32.42 12.88
C GLU A 180 -2.18 -32.93 13.39
N GLY A 181 -2.37 -34.26 13.32
CA GLY A 181 -3.65 -34.90 13.64
C GLY A 181 -4.60 -35.11 12.45
N PHE A 182 -4.24 -34.67 11.24
CA PHE A 182 -4.96 -34.96 10.01
C PHE A 182 -4.22 -35.98 9.15
N ASP A 183 -4.96 -36.85 8.45
CA ASP A 183 -4.39 -37.85 7.52
C ASP A 183 -4.08 -37.21 6.16
N LEU A 184 -3.11 -36.28 6.16
CA LEU A 184 -2.69 -35.54 4.97
C LEU A 184 -1.19 -35.70 4.75
N LYS A 185 -0.82 -35.99 3.50
CA LYS A 185 0.57 -36.08 3.07
C LYS A 185 1.03 -34.77 2.45
N VAL A 186 2.14 -34.25 2.97
CA VAL A 186 2.82 -33.06 2.46
C VAL A 186 4.24 -33.43 2.07
N ASP A 187 4.67 -33.06 0.86
CA ASP A 187 6.04 -33.27 0.40
C ASP A 187 6.73 -31.94 0.07
N LEU A 188 8.06 -31.92 0.21
CA LEU A 188 8.92 -30.79 -0.13
C LEU A 188 9.74 -31.09 -1.39
N LEU A 189 9.57 -30.29 -2.44
CA LEU A 189 10.34 -30.37 -3.68
C LEU A 189 11.27 -29.17 -3.85
N SER A 190 12.55 -29.40 -3.57
CA SER A 190 13.61 -28.38 -3.64
C SER A 190 14.95 -29.00 -4.07
N ARG A 191 16.02 -28.21 -3.99
CA ARG A 191 17.39 -28.71 -4.24
C ARG A 191 17.97 -29.53 -3.07
N LEU A 192 17.27 -29.60 -1.94
CA LEU A 192 17.71 -30.34 -0.75
C LEU A 192 17.49 -31.85 -0.88
N GLN A 193 16.53 -32.27 -1.68
CA GLN A 193 16.19 -33.66 -1.89
C GLN A 193 17.22 -34.32 -2.81
N ASN A 194 17.64 -35.53 -2.47
CA ASN A 194 18.46 -36.33 -3.37
C ASN A 194 17.61 -36.89 -4.54
N LYS A 195 18.27 -37.49 -5.54
CA LYS A 195 17.58 -38.01 -6.73
C LYS A 195 16.52 -39.06 -6.38
N LYS A 196 16.84 -40.01 -5.51
CA LYS A 196 15.90 -41.07 -5.09
C LYS A 196 14.65 -40.49 -4.44
N GLN A 197 14.82 -39.54 -3.51
CA GLN A 197 13.72 -38.84 -2.86
C GLN A 197 12.90 -38.03 -3.86
N THR A 198 13.56 -37.36 -4.81
CA THR A 198 12.89 -36.58 -5.84
C THR A 198 12.01 -37.47 -6.72
N ASP A 199 12.56 -38.59 -7.20
CA ASP A 199 11.84 -39.54 -8.06
C ASP A 199 10.60 -40.11 -7.33
N GLU A 200 10.74 -40.47 -6.05
CA GLU A 200 9.63 -40.94 -5.20
C GLU A 200 8.56 -39.87 -4.96
N ILE A 201 8.95 -38.61 -4.73
CA ILE A 201 8.00 -37.49 -4.58
C ILE A 201 7.22 -37.27 -5.88
N LEU A 202 7.90 -37.29 -7.04
CA LEU A 202 7.24 -37.08 -8.33
C LEU A 202 6.23 -38.19 -8.64
N GLU A 203 6.57 -39.45 -8.34
CA GLU A 203 5.65 -40.58 -8.49
C GLU A 203 4.43 -40.44 -7.57
N ASN A 204 4.64 -40.08 -6.28
CA ASN A 204 3.55 -39.87 -5.34
C ASN A 204 2.61 -38.72 -5.75
N VAL A 205 3.15 -37.67 -6.37
CA VAL A 205 2.37 -36.52 -6.85
C VAL A 205 1.54 -36.90 -8.08
N GLU A 206 2.12 -37.66 -9.02
CA GLU A 206 1.43 -38.15 -10.23
C GLU A 206 0.34 -39.18 -9.89
N LEU A 207 0.51 -39.96 -8.81
CA LEU A 207 -0.48 -40.90 -8.30
C LEU A 207 -1.54 -40.27 -7.36
N GLY A 208 -1.47 -38.97 -7.08
CA GLY A 208 -2.40 -38.29 -6.17
C GLY A 208 -2.21 -38.62 -4.69
N LEU A 209 -1.15 -39.33 -4.31
CA LEU A 209 -0.85 -39.71 -2.92
C LEU A 209 -0.36 -38.52 -2.08
N THR A 210 0.24 -37.52 -2.72
CA THR A 210 0.66 -36.27 -2.08
C THR A 210 -0.47 -35.24 -2.17
N ASN A 211 -1.04 -34.82 -1.03
CA ASN A 211 -2.12 -33.84 -0.98
C ASN A 211 -1.60 -32.41 -1.19
N VAL A 212 -0.47 -32.06 -0.57
CA VAL A 212 0.14 -30.74 -0.73
C VAL A 212 1.61 -30.86 -1.12
N LEU A 213 2.00 -30.20 -2.21
CA LEU A 213 3.39 -30.12 -2.64
C LEU A 213 3.94 -28.71 -2.41
N VAL A 214 4.88 -28.59 -1.47
CA VAL A 214 5.59 -27.33 -1.21
C VAL A 214 6.91 -27.35 -1.95
N GLY A 215 7.29 -26.27 -2.63
CA GLY A 215 8.52 -26.30 -3.39
C GLY A 215 9.01 -24.98 -3.93
N THR A 216 10.17 -25.07 -4.59
CA THR A 216 10.79 -23.93 -5.28
C THR A 216 10.41 -23.94 -6.77
N HIS A 217 11.05 -23.11 -7.60
CA HIS A 217 10.95 -23.16 -9.06
C HIS A 217 11.06 -24.58 -9.68
N ARG A 218 11.61 -25.55 -8.97
CA ARG A 218 11.61 -26.98 -9.35
C ARG A 218 10.19 -27.55 -9.61
N LEU A 219 9.17 -27.00 -8.98
CA LEU A 219 7.75 -27.31 -9.22
C LEU A 219 7.30 -26.98 -10.65
N LEU A 220 7.96 -26.04 -11.32
CA LEU A 220 7.61 -25.59 -12.67
C LEU A 220 8.32 -26.42 -13.76
N SER A 221 9.07 -27.46 -13.38
CA SER A 221 9.72 -28.34 -14.34
C SER A 221 8.69 -29.26 -15.02
N LYS A 222 8.98 -29.67 -16.26
CA LYS A 222 8.04 -30.45 -17.11
C LYS A 222 7.72 -31.86 -16.59
N ASP A 223 8.55 -32.38 -15.70
CA ASP A 223 8.42 -33.70 -15.09
C ASP A 223 7.50 -33.70 -13.85
N VAL A 224 7.09 -32.53 -13.37
CA VAL A 224 6.10 -32.42 -12.29
C VAL A 224 4.72 -32.48 -12.90
N LYS A 225 4.00 -33.58 -12.67
CA LYS A 225 2.63 -33.77 -13.11
C LYS A 225 1.75 -34.05 -11.90
N PHE A 226 0.74 -33.23 -11.71
CA PHE A 226 -0.29 -33.45 -10.71
C PHE A 226 -1.39 -34.33 -11.30
N ASP A 227 -2.00 -35.15 -10.46
CA ASP A 227 -3.22 -35.89 -10.78
C ASP A 227 -4.41 -34.92 -10.92
N ASP A 228 -4.64 -34.09 -9.90
CA ASP A 228 -5.76 -33.13 -9.87
C ASP A 228 -5.43 -31.86 -9.05
N LEU A 229 -4.60 -30.97 -9.61
CA LEU A 229 -4.23 -29.70 -8.97
C LEU A 229 -5.42 -28.71 -8.96
N GLY A 230 -5.94 -28.41 -7.77
CA GLY A 230 -7.04 -27.47 -7.59
C GLY A 230 -6.62 -26.07 -7.15
N LEU A 231 -5.52 -25.93 -6.41
CA LEU A 231 -5.08 -24.64 -5.85
C LEU A 231 -3.56 -24.46 -5.95
N LEU A 232 -3.13 -23.29 -6.41
CA LEU A 232 -1.73 -22.86 -6.44
C LEU A 232 -1.52 -21.58 -5.62
N VAL A 233 -0.71 -21.69 -4.58
CA VAL A 233 -0.27 -20.56 -3.75
C VAL A 233 1.11 -20.08 -4.22
N LEU A 234 1.21 -18.81 -4.58
CA LEU A 234 2.44 -18.16 -5.01
C LEU A 234 2.91 -17.19 -3.94
N ASP A 235 4.07 -17.45 -3.31
CA ASP A 235 4.66 -16.52 -2.35
C ASP A 235 5.75 -15.67 -3.00
N GLU A 236 5.69 -14.34 -2.79
CA GLU A 236 6.66 -13.36 -3.30
C GLU A 236 6.90 -13.49 -4.83
N GLU A 237 5.81 -13.53 -5.62
CA GLU A 237 5.80 -13.72 -7.09
C GLU A 237 6.82 -12.82 -7.84
N GLN A 238 7.10 -11.62 -7.32
CA GLN A 238 8.06 -10.70 -7.92
C GLN A 238 9.48 -11.24 -8.03
N ARG A 239 9.88 -12.20 -7.18
CA ARG A 239 11.23 -12.79 -7.16
C ARG A 239 11.44 -13.86 -8.24
N PHE A 240 10.39 -14.28 -8.95
CA PHE A 240 10.51 -15.26 -10.03
C PHE A 240 11.01 -14.61 -11.33
N GLY A 241 11.96 -15.28 -11.98
CA GLY A 241 12.49 -14.88 -13.28
C GLY A 241 11.44 -14.96 -14.41
N VAL A 242 11.77 -14.36 -15.55
CA VAL A 242 10.86 -14.26 -16.72
C VAL A 242 10.42 -15.64 -17.22
N GLU A 243 11.33 -16.61 -17.29
CA GLU A 243 11.01 -17.98 -17.75
C GLU A 243 10.03 -18.70 -16.81
N HIS A 244 10.20 -18.53 -15.49
CA HIS A 244 9.28 -19.10 -14.50
C HIS A 244 7.88 -18.48 -14.62
N LYS A 245 7.80 -17.17 -14.93
CA LYS A 245 6.53 -16.46 -15.10
C LYS A 245 5.76 -16.91 -16.34
N GLU A 246 6.44 -17.21 -17.45
CA GLU A 246 5.80 -17.78 -18.64
C GLU A 246 5.20 -19.16 -18.35
N LYS A 247 5.91 -20.01 -17.61
CA LYS A 247 5.38 -21.32 -17.18
C LYS A 247 4.20 -21.17 -16.21
N LEU A 248 4.29 -20.21 -15.28
CA LEU A 248 3.18 -19.88 -14.39
C LEU A 248 1.93 -19.48 -15.18
N LYS A 249 2.03 -18.62 -16.20
CA LYS A 249 0.88 -18.22 -17.03
C LYS A 249 0.11 -19.40 -17.63
N LEU A 250 0.81 -20.48 -17.98
CA LEU A 250 0.17 -21.70 -18.50
C LEU A 250 -0.61 -22.43 -17.41
N LEU A 251 0.00 -22.60 -16.23
CA LEU A 251 -0.67 -23.20 -15.05
C LEU A 251 -1.84 -22.34 -14.55
N LYS A 252 -1.77 -21.01 -14.69
CA LYS A 252 -2.83 -20.09 -14.24
C LYS A 252 -4.15 -20.23 -15.00
N LYS A 253 -4.21 -20.99 -16.10
CA LYS A 253 -5.40 -21.03 -16.96
C LYS A 253 -6.58 -21.75 -16.33
N ASP A 254 -6.30 -22.85 -15.62
CA ASP A 254 -7.34 -23.82 -15.21
C ASP A 254 -7.30 -24.13 -13.70
N VAL A 255 -6.48 -23.41 -12.92
CA VAL A 255 -6.27 -23.62 -11.48
C VAL A 255 -6.53 -22.34 -10.69
N ASP A 256 -7.12 -22.47 -9.50
CA ASP A 256 -7.30 -21.35 -8.58
C ASP A 256 -5.97 -20.87 -8.00
N ILE A 257 -5.82 -19.55 -7.89
CA ILE A 257 -4.55 -18.94 -7.49
C ILE A 257 -4.73 -17.97 -6.33
N ILE A 258 -3.84 -18.15 -5.35
CA ILE A 258 -3.58 -17.17 -4.30
C ILE A 258 -2.17 -16.66 -4.49
N THR A 259 -2.01 -15.37 -4.73
CA THR A 259 -0.70 -14.73 -4.71
C THR A 259 -0.53 -14.00 -3.37
N MET A 260 0.58 -14.23 -2.68
CA MET A 260 0.94 -13.51 -1.46
C MET A 260 2.08 -12.54 -1.73
N SER A 261 1.95 -11.31 -1.24
CA SER A 261 3.02 -10.32 -1.35
C SER A 261 3.23 -9.59 -0.03
N ALA A 262 4.49 -9.48 0.37
CA ALA A 262 4.87 -8.67 1.52
C ALA A 262 4.82 -7.17 1.25
N THR A 263 4.81 -6.73 -0.02
CA THR A 263 4.76 -5.31 -0.32
C THR A 263 3.32 -4.84 -0.37
N PRO A 264 2.91 -3.91 0.50
CA PRO A 264 1.58 -3.37 0.43
C PRO A 264 1.44 -2.60 -0.88
N ILE A 265 0.51 -3.03 -1.75
CA ILE A 265 0.10 -2.21 -2.87
C ILE A 265 -0.51 -0.93 -2.28
N PRO A 266 -0.13 0.27 -2.73
CA PRO A 266 -0.71 1.46 -2.16
C PRO A 266 -2.23 1.45 -2.36
N ARG A 267 -2.98 1.75 -1.31
CA ARG A 267 -4.45 1.63 -1.24
C ARG A 267 -5.15 2.28 -2.43
N THR A 268 -4.63 3.40 -2.91
CA THR A 268 -5.14 4.10 -4.10
C THR A 268 -5.10 3.23 -5.35
N LEU A 269 -4.03 2.45 -5.57
CA LEU A 269 -3.89 1.54 -6.71
C LEU A 269 -4.78 0.30 -6.54
N SER A 270 -4.86 -0.25 -5.32
CA SER A 270 -5.78 -1.35 -5.03
C SER A 270 -7.23 -0.94 -5.34
N MET A 271 -7.68 0.22 -4.85
CA MET A 271 -9.02 0.75 -5.16
C MET A 271 -9.22 0.99 -6.66
N SER A 272 -8.20 1.48 -7.38
CA SER A 272 -8.29 1.68 -8.83
C SER A 272 -8.32 0.37 -9.63
N LEU A 273 -7.83 -0.73 -9.08
CA LEU A 273 -7.88 -2.07 -9.68
C LEU A 273 -9.09 -2.89 -9.18
N ASN A 274 -9.84 -2.38 -8.22
CA ASN A 274 -10.93 -3.09 -7.57
C ASN A 274 -12.03 -3.47 -8.60
N GLY A 275 -12.33 -4.76 -8.69
CA GLY A 275 -13.23 -5.39 -9.66
C GLY A 275 -12.60 -5.78 -11.01
N ILE A 276 -11.31 -5.46 -11.23
CA ILE A 276 -10.52 -6.07 -12.32
C ILE A 276 -9.78 -7.27 -11.72
N ARG A 277 -9.11 -7.05 -10.59
CA ARG A 277 -8.46 -8.11 -9.82
C ARG A 277 -8.99 -8.11 -8.39
N ASP A 278 -9.22 -9.30 -7.86
CA ASP A 278 -9.67 -9.50 -6.49
C ASP A 278 -8.45 -9.37 -5.54
N ILE A 279 -8.46 -8.38 -4.66
CA ILE A 279 -7.34 -8.03 -3.77
C ILE A 279 -7.84 -7.97 -2.32
N SER A 280 -7.18 -8.70 -1.42
CA SER A 280 -7.41 -8.62 0.03
C SER A 280 -6.22 -7.94 0.70
N LEU A 281 -6.49 -6.92 1.51
CA LEU A 281 -5.47 -6.16 2.25
C LEU A 281 -5.50 -6.55 3.72
N LEU A 282 -4.34 -6.89 4.27
CA LEU A 282 -4.11 -7.10 5.70
C LEU A 282 -3.36 -5.86 6.23
N GLU A 283 -4.06 -4.97 6.92
CA GLU A 283 -3.51 -3.70 7.44
C GLU A 283 -3.22 -3.76 8.95
N THR A 284 -3.96 -4.60 9.67
CA THR A 284 -3.91 -4.72 11.13
C THR A 284 -2.86 -5.77 11.56
N PRO A 285 -1.81 -5.39 12.32
CA PRO A 285 -0.86 -6.36 12.87
C PRO A 285 -1.54 -7.25 13.94
N PRO A 286 -1.11 -8.50 14.11
CA PRO A 286 -1.58 -9.36 15.20
C PRO A 286 -1.22 -8.79 16.59
N THR A 287 -2.03 -9.11 17.60
CA THR A 287 -1.80 -8.71 19.00
C THR A 287 -0.47 -9.25 19.53
N GLY A 288 0.32 -8.41 20.20
CA GLY A 288 1.60 -8.78 20.82
C GLY A 288 2.88 -8.35 20.08
N ARG A 289 2.76 -7.67 18.93
CA ARG A 289 3.93 -7.12 18.24
C ARG A 289 4.36 -5.78 18.84
N LEU A 290 5.52 -5.76 19.50
CA LEU A 290 6.16 -4.53 19.96
C LEU A 290 6.87 -3.82 18.79
N PRO A 291 6.89 -2.47 18.76
CA PRO A 291 7.63 -1.74 17.75
C PRO A 291 9.15 -2.00 17.88
N VAL A 292 9.86 -1.96 16.76
CA VAL A 292 11.33 -2.08 16.75
C VAL A 292 11.94 -0.72 17.07
N GLU A 293 12.67 -0.61 18.18
CA GLU A 293 13.40 0.61 18.53
C GLU A 293 14.56 0.83 17.56
N THR A 294 14.54 1.98 16.88
CA THR A 294 15.48 2.28 15.81
C THR A 294 16.46 3.36 16.25
N TYR A 295 17.75 3.08 16.11
CA TYR A 295 18.84 3.97 16.46
C TYR A 295 19.69 4.28 15.22
N VAL A 296 19.96 5.56 14.96
CA VAL A 296 20.90 6.01 13.92
C VAL A 296 22.09 6.67 14.62
N THR A 297 23.27 6.09 14.49
CA THR A 297 24.47 6.54 15.23
C THR A 297 25.75 6.23 14.46
N GLU A 298 26.88 6.75 14.91
CA GLU A 298 28.18 6.33 14.39
C GLU A 298 28.54 4.92 14.88
N TYR A 299 29.26 4.18 14.03
CA TYR A 299 29.77 2.86 14.34
C TYR A 299 30.83 2.98 15.43
N SER A 300 30.70 2.16 16.47
CA SER A 300 31.72 1.96 17.50
C SER A 300 31.78 0.49 17.87
N ASP A 301 32.99 -0.03 18.08
CA ASP A 301 33.19 -1.42 18.52
C ASP A 301 32.55 -1.69 19.89
N ASN A 302 32.53 -0.69 20.77
CA ASN A 302 31.86 -0.80 22.07
C ASN A 302 30.34 -0.92 21.92
N LEU A 303 29.74 -0.13 21.01
CA LEU A 303 28.32 -0.20 20.74
C LEU A 303 27.92 -1.58 20.18
N LEU A 304 28.70 -2.11 19.24
CA LEU A 304 28.48 -3.44 18.68
C LEU A 304 28.59 -4.53 19.75
N LYS A 305 29.62 -4.45 20.60
CA LYS A 305 29.82 -5.37 21.73
C LYS A 305 28.62 -5.33 22.69
N ASP A 306 28.19 -4.14 23.10
CA ASP A 306 27.09 -3.97 24.04
C ASP A 306 25.76 -4.48 23.47
N ALA A 307 25.50 -4.22 22.19
CA ALA A 307 24.32 -4.72 21.49
C ALA A 307 24.31 -6.26 21.47
N ILE A 308 25.47 -6.89 21.18
CA ILE A 308 25.60 -8.34 21.15
C ILE A 308 25.41 -8.95 22.54
N LEU A 309 26.14 -8.45 23.55
CA LEU A 309 26.10 -9.01 24.90
C LEU A 309 24.71 -8.83 25.56
N ARG A 310 24.03 -7.71 25.30
CA ARG A 310 22.67 -7.49 25.80
C ARG A 310 21.69 -8.51 25.23
N GLU A 311 21.76 -8.78 23.93
CA GLU A 311 20.87 -9.73 23.27
C GLU A 311 21.12 -11.18 23.73
N ILE A 312 22.39 -11.57 23.79
CA ILE A 312 22.78 -12.90 24.26
C ILE A 312 22.40 -13.10 25.74
N GLY A 313 22.55 -12.06 26.56
CA GLY A 313 22.16 -12.08 27.97
C GLY A 313 20.67 -12.36 28.21
N ARG A 314 19.80 -12.06 27.23
CA ARG A 314 18.37 -12.42 27.26
C ARG A 314 18.02 -13.68 26.46
N GLY A 315 19.02 -14.41 25.97
CA GLY A 315 18.85 -15.65 25.20
C GLY A 315 18.32 -15.45 23.78
N GLY A 316 18.48 -14.24 23.22
CA GLY A 316 18.12 -13.95 21.83
C GLY A 316 19.31 -14.04 20.88
N GLN A 317 19.04 -13.91 19.58
CA GLN A 317 20.07 -13.93 18.54
C GLN A 317 20.28 -12.55 17.91
N VAL A 318 21.49 -12.30 17.41
CA VAL A 318 21.88 -11.03 16.81
C VAL A 318 22.13 -11.20 15.32
N LEU A 319 21.58 -10.30 14.53
CA LEU A 319 21.89 -10.17 13.13
C LEU A 319 22.82 -8.98 12.89
N VAL A 320 24.02 -9.25 12.38
CA VAL A 320 24.96 -8.21 11.95
C VAL A 320 25.05 -8.18 10.43
N LEU A 321 24.68 -7.06 9.82
CA LEU A 321 24.77 -6.83 8.39
C LEU A 321 26.06 -6.11 8.04
N TYR A 322 26.92 -6.78 7.27
CA TYR A 322 28.19 -6.26 6.78
C TYR A 322 28.35 -6.60 5.30
N ASN A 323 28.18 -5.60 4.43
CA ASN A 323 28.03 -5.81 2.98
C ASN A 323 29.36 -5.78 2.19
N TYR A 324 30.40 -6.43 2.71
CA TYR A 324 31.69 -6.58 2.03
C TYR A 324 32.17 -8.02 2.11
N VAL A 325 31.94 -8.80 1.05
CA VAL A 325 32.27 -10.24 1.03
C VAL A 325 33.76 -10.48 1.19
N GLU A 326 34.61 -9.63 0.62
CA GLU A 326 36.08 -9.78 0.69
C GLU A 326 36.63 -9.70 2.12
N THR A 327 35.94 -8.97 3.01
CA THR A 327 36.39 -8.70 4.38
C THR A 327 35.42 -9.22 5.43
N ILE A 328 34.43 -10.04 5.05
CA ILE A 328 33.39 -10.50 5.97
C ILE A 328 33.95 -11.47 7.02
N ASP A 329 34.88 -12.34 6.64
CA ASP A 329 35.48 -13.31 7.57
C ASP A 329 36.41 -12.63 8.59
N SER A 330 37.15 -11.60 8.16
CA SER A 330 37.98 -10.81 9.07
C SER A 330 37.12 -9.97 10.01
N PHE A 331 36.01 -9.42 9.51
CA PHE A 331 35.03 -8.74 10.35
C PHE A 331 34.36 -9.70 11.34
N ALA A 332 33.95 -10.90 10.93
CA ALA A 332 33.39 -11.90 11.83
C ALA A 332 34.38 -12.32 12.93
N SER A 333 35.66 -12.47 12.59
CA SER A 333 36.73 -12.72 13.56
C SER A 333 36.87 -11.57 14.56
N LYS A 334 36.74 -10.31 14.10
CA LYS A 334 36.70 -9.14 14.97
C LYS A 334 35.49 -9.18 15.91
N VAL A 335 34.29 -9.50 15.40
CA VAL A 335 33.08 -9.63 16.21
C VAL A 335 33.24 -10.73 17.27
N GLN A 336 33.88 -11.85 16.92
CA GLN A 336 34.17 -12.96 17.85
C GLN A 336 35.05 -12.51 19.01
N ASN A 337 36.10 -11.72 18.72
CA ASN A 337 36.98 -11.15 19.72
C ASN A 337 36.25 -10.13 20.61
N LEU A 338 35.40 -9.28 20.02
CA LEU A 338 34.61 -8.29 20.76
C LEU A 338 33.61 -8.93 21.73
N ALA A 339 32.98 -10.04 21.31
CA ALA A 339 32.06 -10.82 22.13
C ALA A 339 32.77 -11.64 23.23
N GLY A 340 34.10 -11.61 23.30
CA GLY A 340 34.88 -12.26 24.36
C GLY A 340 34.78 -13.78 24.37
N GLY A 341 34.45 -14.40 23.22
CA GLY A 341 34.27 -15.86 23.12
C GLY A 341 32.94 -16.40 23.69
N ALA A 342 32.09 -15.55 24.27
CA ALA A 342 30.80 -15.94 24.84
C ALA A 342 29.71 -16.23 23.79
N ALA A 343 29.95 -15.84 22.52
CA ALA A 343 29.01 -15.97 21.42
C ALA A 343 29.54 -16.91 20.34
N LYS A 344 28.68 -17.77 19.80
CA LYS A 344 28.95 -18.54 18.59
C LYS A 344 28.57 -17.71 17.37
N ILE A 345 29.54 -17.43 16.52
CA ILE A 345 29.36 -16.61 15.33
C ILE A 345 29.41 -17.46 14.08
N ILE A 346 28.49 -17.20 13.14
CA ILE A 346 28.54 -17.79 11.82
C ILE A 346 28.46 -16.71 10.73
N VAL A 347 29.02 -17.02 9.57
CA VAL A 347 29.02 -16.14 8.40
C VAL A 347 28.15 -16.73 7.31
N ALA A 348 27.37 -15.88 6.64
CA ALA A 348 26.59 -16.23 5.45
C ALA A 348 26.65 -15.11 4.41
N HIS A 349 27.20 -15.39 3.22
CA HIS A 349 27.32 -14.41 2.14
C HIS A 349 26.93 -14.98 0.76
N GLY A 350 26.59 -14.10 -0.20
CA GLY A 350 25.91 -14.50 -1.45
C GLY A 350 26.76 -15.28 -2.43
N GLN A 351 28.08 -15.19 -2.28
CA GLN A 351 29.06 -15.98 -3.05
C GLN A 351 29.22 -17.42 -2.54
N MET A 352 28.61 -17.79 -1.41
CA MET A 352 28.61 -19.18 -0.95
C MET A 352 27.81 -20.06 -1.92
N SER A 353 28.19 -21.32 -2.04
CA SER A 353 27.37 -22.29 -2.75
C SER A 353 25.99 -22.41 -2.08
N GLY A 354 24.94 -22.63 -2.87
CA GLY A 354 23.56 -22.78 -2.35
C GLY A 354 23.46 -23.75 -1.15
N PRO A 355 24.04 -24.97 -1.23
CA PRO A 355 24.02 -25.92 -0.13
C PRO A 355 24.72 -25.42 1.14
N MET A 356 25.88 -24.75 1.02
CA MET A 356 26.59 -24.20 2.18
C MET A 356 25.82 -23.05 2.84
N LEU A 357 25.22 -22.18 2.04
CA LEU A 357 24.39 -21.08 2.54
C LEU A 357 23.19 -21.64 3.32
N ASP A 358 22.48 -22.61 2.74
CA ASP A 358 21.32 -23.24 3.37
C ASP A 358 21.70 -23.96 4.69
N GLU A 359 22.86 -24.62 4.73
CA GLU A 359 23.41 -25.24 5.95
C GLU A 359 23.65 -24.20 7.05
N ARG A 360 24.39 -23.11 6.74
CA ARG A 360 24.72 -22.05 7.72
C ARG A 360 23.46 -21.40 8.28
N ILE A 361 22.49 -21.09 7.43
CA ILE A 361 21.22 -20.51 7.86
C ILE A 361 20.40 -21.49 8.70
N THR A 362 20.38 -22.78 8.33
CA THR A 362 19.70 -23.82 9.12
C THR A 362 20.28 -23.92 10.53
N ARG A 363 21.62 -23.89 10.66
CA ARG A 363 22.30 -23.92 11.96
C ARG A 363 21.97 -22.71 12.83
N PHE A 364 21.87 -21.52 12.23
CA PHE A 364 21.40 -20.34 12.93
C PHE A 364 19.96 -20.51 13.44
N TYR A 365 19.07 -21.05 12.59
CA TYR A 365 17.68 -21.29 12.93
C TYR A 365 17.51 -22.32 14.07
N GLN A 366 18.39 -23.32 14.12
CA GLN A 366 18.44 -24.33 15.18
C GLN A 366 19.11 -23.83 16.48
N ARG A 367 19.40 -22.52 16.58
CA ARG A 367 20.09 -21.90 17.71
C ARG A 367 21.47 -22.50 18.00
N GLU A 368 22.14 -23.03 16.97
CA GLU A 368 23.53 -23.48 17.10
C GLU A 368 24.53 -22.32 17.10
N ALA A 369 24.09 -21.12 16.70
CA ALA A 369 24.87 -19.90 16.70
C ALA A 369 24.05 -18.72 17.23
N ASP A 370 24.71 -17.80 17.93
CA ASP A 370 24.09 -16.64 18.57
C ASP A 370 24.12 -15.40 17.67
N VAL A 371 25.15 -15.28 16.84
CA VAL A 371 25.34 -14.13 15.94
C VAL A 371 25.50 -14.60 14.50
N LEU A 372 24.69 -14.04 13.60
CA LEU A 372 24.83 -14.20 12.16
C LEU A 372 25.44 -12.94 11.56
N VAL A 373 26.65 -13.05 11.00
CA VAL A 373 27.25 -12.00 10.19
C VAL A 373 26.94 -12.28 8.73
N SER A 374 26.25 -11.37 8.05
CA SER A 374 25.80 -11.60 6.68
C SER A 374 25.82 -10.37 5.79
N THR A 375 25.76 -10.61 4.47
CA THR A 375 25.45 -9.57 3.49
C THR A 375 23.94 -9.43 3.29
N THR A 376 23.50 -8.66 2.29
CA THR A 376 22.08 -8.45 1.95
C THR A 376 21.27 -9.69 1.56
N ILE A 377 21.78 -10.91 1.70
CA ILE A 377 21.00 -12.13 1.40
C ILE A 377 19.77 -12.25 2.29
N ILE A 378 19.80 -11.68 3.50
CA ILE A 378 18.63 -11.69 4.39
C ILE A 378 17.50 -10.80 3.85
N GLU A 379 17.83 -9.81 3.01
CA GLU A 379 16.86 -9.08 2.20
C GLU A 379 16.04 -10.04 1.31
N ASN A 380 16.60 -11.22 0.96
CA ASN A 380 16.04 -12.19 0.04
C ASN A 380 15.11 -13.26 0.63
N GLY A 381 14.55 -13.02 1.81
CA GLY A 381 13.47 -13.86 2.36
C GLY A 381 13.93 -14.87 3.39
N ILE A 382 15.02 -14.60 4.10
CA ILE A 382 15.37 -15.35 5.31
C ILE A 382 14.65 -14.68 6.47
N ASP A 383 13.76 -15.43 7.12
CA ASP A 383 13.06 -15.01 8.31
C ASP A 383 13.78 -15.54 9.55
N LEU A 384 14.13 -14.65 10.47
CA LEU A 384 14.88 -14.96 11.68
C LEU A 384 14.03 -14.57 12.90
N PRO A 385 13.02 -15.37 13.27
CA PRO A 385 12.02 -14.97 14.27
C PRO A 385 12.63 -14.73 15.65
N ASP A 386 13.74 -15.41 15.97
CA ASP A 386 14.48 -15.29 17.23
C ASP A 386 15.55 -14.18 17.22
N ALA A 387 15.79 -13.54 16.07
CA ALA A 387 16.69 -12.40 16.00
C ALA A 387 15.95 -11.12 16.41
N ASN A 388 16.26 -10.61 17.61
CA ASN A 388 15.64 -9.39 18.14
C ASN A 388 16.58 -8.18 18.09
N THR A 389 17.86 -8.36 17.75
CA THR A 389 18.77 -7.24 17.49
C THR A 389 19.30 -7.28 16.07
N LEU A 390 19.08 -6.18 15.33
CA LEU A 390 19.67 -5.92 14.02
C LEU A 390 20.78 -4.87 14.17
N PHE A 391 21.95 -5.14 13.62
CA PHE A 391 23.06 -4.18 13.55
C PHE A 391 23.52 -4.02 12.11
N VAL A 392 23.30 -2.85 11.51
CA VAL A 392 23.68 -2.54 10.13
C VAL A 392 24.92 -1.66 10.10
N VAL A 393 26.00 -2.20 9.55
CA VAL A 393 27.25 -1.47 9.29
C VAL A 393 27.15 -0.71 7.97
N ASP A 394 27.61 0.54 7.93
CA ASP A 394 27.55 1.43 6.75
C ASP A 394 26.13 1.63 6.21
N ALA A 395 25.15 1.90 7.09
CA ALA A 395 23.74 2.08 6.74
C ALA A 395 23.50 3.20 5.70
N ASP A 396 24.40 4.18 5.61
CA ASP A 396 24.36 5.26 4.62
C ASP A 396 24.53 4.79 3.18
N ARG A 397 24.98 3.55 2.94
CA ARG A 397 25.11 2.97 1.60
C ARG A 397 23.84 2.27 1.10
N PHE A 398 22.85 2.05 1.97
CA PHE A 398 21.64 1.29 1.63
C PHE A 398 20.47 2.20 1.28
N GLY A 399 19.62 1.76 0.36
CA GLY A 399 18.36 2.43 0.07
C GLY A 399 17.40 2.39 1.26
N LEU A 400 16.50 3.38 1.37
CA LEU A 400 15.51 3.47 2.46
C LEU A 400 14.62 2.21 2.52
N ALA A 401 14.19 1.73 1.37
CA ALA A 401 13.37 0.52 1.26
C ALA A 401 14.10 -0.71 1.78
N GLN A 402 15.40 -0.84 1.48
CA GLN A 402 16.22 -1.95 1.95
C GLN A 402 16.38 -1.92 3.47
N LEU A 403 16.70 -0.75 4.04
CA LEU A 403 16.84 -0.58 5.49
C LEU A 403 15.53 -0.88 6.22
N TYR A 404 14.40 -0.47 5.66
CA TYR A 404 13.09 -0.79 6.22
C TYR A 404 12.76 -2.28 6.16
N GLN A 405 13.09 -2.96 5.06
CA GLN A 405 12.92 -4.41 4.94
C GLN A 405 13.79 -5.16 5.93
N LEU A 406 15.05 -4.76 6.09
CA LEU A 406 15.96 -5.32 7.08
C LEU A 406 15.41 -5.13 8.49
N ARG A 407 14.90 -3.93 8.82
CA ARG A 407 14.22 -3.65 10.10
C ARG A 407 13.04 -4.59 10.34
N GLY A 408 12.22 -4.83 9.31
CA GLY A 408 11.06 -5.72 9.39
C GLY A 408 11.39 -7.20 9.57
N ARG A 409 12.66 -7.60 9.45
CA ARG A 409 13.12 -8.99 9.67
C ARG A 409 13.41 -9.30 11.13
N VAL A 410 13.48 -8.31 12.02
CA VAL A 410 13.70 -8.50 13.46
C VAL A 410 12.47 -8.15 14.29
N GLY A 411 12.38 -8.69 15.51
CA GLY A 411 11.31 -8.37 16.47
C GLY A 411 10.00 -9.12 16.27
N ARG A 412 10.11 -10.44 16.09
CA ARG A 412 8.95 -11.34 15.93
C ARG A 412 8.60 -12.15 17.17
N SER A 413 9.49 -12.21 18.14
CA SER A 413 9.37 -13.04 19.35
C SER A 413 8.48 -12.44 20.46
N GLY A 414 7.70 -11.39 20.17
CA GLY A 414 6.94 -10.65 21.18
C GLY A 414 7.81 -9.86 22.18
N GLN A 415 9.13 -9.89 22.04
CA GLN A 415 10.07 -9.06 22.80
C GLN A 415 10.41 -7.76 22.06
N LEU A 416 10.83 -6.75 22.83
CA LEU A 416 11.31 -5.49 22.26
C LEU A 416 12.57 -5.73 21.42
N ALA A 417 12.51 -5.37 20.15
CA ALA A 417 13.63 -5.49 19.23
C ALA A 417 14.34 -4.16 19.03
N HIS A 418 15.65 -4.23 18.78
CA HIS A 418 16.50 -3.07 18.56
C HIS A 418 17.14 -3.14 17.17
N ALA A 419 17.12 -2.03 16.43
CA ALA A 419 17.77 -1.88 15.15
C ALA A 419 18.77 -0.72 15.18
N TYR A 420 20.05 -1.04 15.06
CA TYR A 420 21.16 -0.09 15.02
C TYR A 420 21.59 0.14 13.57
N PHE A 421 21.37 1.34 13.05
CA PHE A 421 21.84 1.77 11.73
C PHE A 421 23.07 2.65 11.90
N THR A 422 24.24 2.11 11.57
CA THR A 422 25.51 2.78 11.83
C THR A 422 26.17 3.38 10.61
N THR A 423 26.79 4.55 10.77
CA THR A 423 27.66 5.17 9.75
C THR A 423 29.11 5.15 10.21
N ARG A 424 30.07 5.23 9.28
CA ARG A 424 31.50 5.29 9.66
C ARG A 424 31.80 6.50 10.53
N GLU A 425 32.67 6.30 11.52
CA GLU A 425 33.23 7.35 12.35
C GLU A 425 33.89 8.44 11.48
N ASN A 426 33.63 9.71 11.79
CA ASN A 426 34.17 10.88 11.09
C ASN A 426 33.82 11.00 9.59
N LYS A 427 32.85 10.24 9.09
CA LYS A 427 32.40 10.36 7.70
C LYS A 427 31.35 11.45 7.57
N VAL A 428 31.61 12.42 6.70
CA VAL A 428 30.58 13.38 6.27
C VAL A 428 29.50 12.62 5.49
N VAL A 429 28.37 12.39 6.11
CA VAL A 429 27.18 11.80 5.48
C VAL A 429 26.57 12.85 4.55
N SER A 430 26.19 12.45 3.33
CA SER A 430 25.50 13.38 2.42
C SER A 430 24.18 13.85 3.03
N GLU A 431 23.75 15.07 2.71
CA GLU A 431 22.48 15.61 3.20
C GLU A 431 21.30 14.70 2.84
N GLU A 432 21.36 14.05 1.68
CA GLU A 432 20.39 13.06 1.23
C GLU A 432 20.39 11.79 2.11
N ALA A 433 21.55 11.23 2.42
CA ALA A 433 21.67 10.06 3.28
C ALA A 433 21.27 10.38 4.74
N ALA A 434 21.60 11.57 5.24
CA ALA A 434 21.19 12.05 6.56
C ALA A 434 19.67 12.20 6.66
N LYS A 435 19.02 12.86 5.68
CA LYS A 435 17.54 12.96 5.60
C LYS A 435 16.90 11.58 5.52
N ARG A 436 17.49 10.65 4.76
CA ARG A 436 17.00 9.29 4.62
C ARG A 436 17.06 8.49 5.93
N LEU A 437 18.20 8.54 6.63
CA LEU A 437 18.38 7.85 7.91
C LEU A 437 17.51 8.50 9.00
N THR A 438 17.39 9.83 9.02
CA THR A 438 16.49 10.54 9.96
C THR A 438 15.04 10.13 9.72
N SER A 439 14.63 10.01 8.46
CA SER A 439 13.28 9.53 8.12
C SER A 439 13.01 8.14 8.69
N LEU A 440 14.01 7.24 8.80
CA LEU A 440 13.82 5.91 9.43
C LEU A 440 13.39 6.00 10.90
N MET A 441 13.85 7.03 11.63
CA MET A 441 13.47 7.27 13.03
C MET A 441 12.04 7.82 13.14
N ASP A 442 11.60 8.64 12.18
CA ASP A 442 10.25 9.22 12.16
C ASP A 442 9.16 8.18 11.81
N TYR A 443 9.54 7.01 11.26
CA TYR A 443 8.62 5.94 10.86
C TYR A 443 8.33 4.92 11.98
N ASN A 444 8.12 5.42 13.21
CA ASN A 444 7.79 4.62 14.40
C ASN A 444 6.29 4.24 14.52
N GLU A 445 5.42 4.75 13.65
CA GLU A 445 4.00 4.38 13.59
C GLU A 445 3.64 3.51 12.37
N PHE A 446 2.81 2.50 12.63
CA PHE A 446 2.12 1.69 11.63
C PHE A 446 1.32 2.60 10.67
N GLY A 447 1.55 2.47 9.35
CA GLY A 447 0.88 3.28 8.31
C GLY A 447 1.82 4.11 7.43
N SER A 448 3.11 4.21 7.78
CA SER A 448 4.15 4.86 6.97
C SER A 448 4.60 4.06 5.73
N GLY A 449 4.14 2.82 5.60
CA GLY A 449 4.47 1.90 4.51
C GLY A 449 4.15 2.43 3.10
N PHE A 450 3.35 3.48 2.96
CA PHE A 450 2.97 4.06 1.65
C PHE A 450 4.15 4.58 0.82
N LYS A 451 5.05 5.41 1.39
CA LYS A 451 6.21 5.94 0.65
C LYS A 451 7.26 4.86 0.36
N ILE A 452 7.40 3.91 1.27
CA ILE A 452 8.37 2.82 1.20
C ILE A 452 7.88 1.78 0.20
N ALA A 453 6.59 1.44 0.19
CA ALA A 453 5.95 0.64 -0.84
C ALA A 453 6.10 1.26 -2.22
N LEU A 454 5.92 2.58 -2.33
CA LEU A 454 6.15 3.33 -3.57
C LEU A 454 7.61 3.23 -4.05
N ARG A 455 8.58 3.50 -3.16
CA ARG A 455 10.00 3.39 -3.48
C ARG A 455 10.46 1.96 -3.75
N ASP A 456 9.87 0.98 -3.08
CA ASP A 456 10.14 -0.45 -3.29
C ASP A 456 9.51 -0.93 -4.61
N LEU A 457 8.32 -0.43 -4.97
CA LEU A 457 7.70 -0.61 -6.29
C LEU A 457 8.54 0.02 -7.40
N GLU A 458 9.18 1.17 -7.13
CA GLU A 458 10.13 1.82 -8.03
C GLU A 458 11.44 1.01 -8.16
N LEU A 459 12.03 0.54 -7.06
CA LEU A 459 13.32 -0.18 -7.04
C LEU A 459 13.22 -1.62 -7.55
N ARG A 460 12.11 -2.32 -7.28
CA ARG A 460 11.85 -3.69 -7.78
C ARG A 460 11.25 -3.71 -9.18
N GLY A 461 11.04 -2.53 -9.77
CA GLY A 461 10.44 -2.34 -11.06
C GLY A 461 8.93 -2.56 -11.02
N ALA A 462 8.18 -1.47 -11.18
CA ALA A 462 6.77 -1.48 -11.59
C ALA A 462 6.51 -2.23 -12.92
N GLY A 463 7.57 -2.77 -13.53
CA GLY A 463 7.59 -3.58 -14.73
C GLY A 463 6.74 -4.84 -14.70
N ASN A 464 6.49 -5.48 -13.56
CA ASN A 464 5.73 -6.74 -13.53
C ASN A 464 4.22 -6.57 -13.39
N LEU A 465 3.75 -5.56 -12.63
CA LEU A 465 2.31 -5.30 -12.47
C LEU A 465 1.75 -4.44 -13.60
N LEU A 466 2.55 -3.51 -14.14
CA LEU A 466 2.08 -2.51 -15.10
C LEU A 466 2.98 -2.39 -16.36
N GLY A 467 4.24 -2.84 -16.32
CA GLY A 467 5.18 -2.79 -17.46
C GLY A 467 6.23 -1.67 -17.33
N ALA A 468 7.42 -1.85 -17.92
CA ALA A 468 8.55 -0.91 -17.79
C ALA A 468 8.22 0.49 -18.34
N GLU A 469 7.35 0.58 -19.35
CA GLU A 469 6.86 1.85 -19.89
C GLU A 469 6.07 2.69 -18.85
N GLN A 470 5.41 2.04 -17.90
CA GLN A 470 4.55 2.71 -16.91
C GLN A 470 5.36 3.46 -15.85
N HIS A 471 6.57 2.99 -15.56
CA HIS A 471 7.47 3.69 -14.64
C HIS A 471 7.83 5.10 -15.15
N GLY A 472 8.14 5.22 -16.45
CA GLY A 472 8.38 6.52 -17.09
C GLY A 472 7.15 7.43 -17.09
N HIS A 473 5.94 6.85 -17.08
CA HIS A 473 4.70 7.60 -16.96
C HIS A 473 4.48 8.14 -15.54
N ILE A 474 4.73 7.34 -14.50
CA ILE A 474 4.64 7.77 -13.10
C ILE A 474 5.62 8.91 -12.81
N ALA A 475 6.87 8.80 -13.27
CA ALA A 475 7.85 9.89 -13.14
C ALA A 475 7.44 11.17 -13.90
N GLY A 476 6.64 11.04 -14.97
CA GLY A 476 6.17 12.17 -15.76
C GLY A 476 5.02 12.97 -15.12
N VAL A 477 4.05 12.29 -14.49
CA VAL A 477 2.84 12.93 -13.95
C VAL A 477 2.72 12.89 -12.42
N GLY A 478 3.51 12.06 -11.76
CA GLY A 478 3.39 11.74 -10.34
C GLY A 478 2.39 10.61 -10.07
N TYR A 479 2.65 9.85 -9.01
CA TYR A 479 1.89 8.65 -8.67
C TYR A 479 0.39 8.86 -8.38
N GLU A 480 0.04 9.88 -7.58
CA GLU A 480 -1.37 10.17 -7.26
C GLU A 480 -2.17 10.47 -8.53
N MET A 481 -1.59 11.26 -9.45
CA MET A 481 -2.19 11.58 -10.74
C MET A 481 -2.33 10.35 -11.64
N TYR A 482 -1.27 9.52 -11.72
CA TYR A 482 -1.30 8.28 -12.49
C TYR A 482 -2.43 7.35 -12.02
N THR A 483 -2.56 7.18 -10.71
CA THR A 483 -3.57 6.30 -10.11
C THR A 483 -4.99 6.80 -10.32
N ARG A 484 -5.18 8.13 -10.32
CA ARG A 484 -6.44 8.77 -10.69
C ARG A 484 -6.79 8.50 -12.16
N LEU A 485 -5.85 8.71 -13.08
CA LEU A 485 -6.05 8.43 -14.50
C LEU A 485 -6.38 6.95 -14.76
N LEU A 486 -5.78 6.04 -14.00
CA LEU A 486 -6.08 4.60 -14.08
C LEU A 486 -7.51 4.31 -13.63
N ARG A 487 -7.95 4.89 -12.52
CA ARG A 487 -9.33 4.75 -12.05
C ARG A 487 -10.32 5.25 -13.09
N GLU A 488 -10.10 6.46 -13.61
CA GLU A 488 -10.95 7.05 -14.65
C GLU A 488 -11.04 6.15 -15.88
N ALA A 489 -9.92 5.55 -16.32
CA ALA A 489 -9.92 4.64 -17.46
C ALA A 489 -10.67 3.32 -17.18
N VAL A 490 -10.55 2.77 -15.97
CA VAL A 490 -11.27 1.55 -15.55
C VAL A 490 -12.77 1.83 -15.44
N ASP A 491 -13.15 2.94 -14.82
CA ASP A 491 -14.55 3.36 -14.68
C ASP A 491 -15.18 3.65 -16.05
N GLU A 492 -14.44 4.29 -16.97
CA GLU A 492 -14.88 4.53 -18.34
C GLU A 492 -15.18 3.22 -19.07
N ILE A 493 -14.33 2.20 -18.90
CA ILE A 493 -14.52 0.87 -19.53
C ILE A 493 -15.72 0.14 -18.93
N ARG A 494 -15.95 0.26 -17.61
CA ARG A 494 -17.06 -0.44 -16.94
C ARG A 494 -18.41 0.21 -17.13
N PHE A 495 -18.47 1.52 -16.92
CA PHE A 495 -19.72 2.26 -16.81
C PHE A 495 -20.03 3.09 -18.06
N GLY A 496 -19.10 3.17 -19.02
CA GLY A 496 -19.27 3.96 -20.24
C GLY A 496 -19.36 5.46 -20.00
N ARG A 497 -18.99 5.94 -18.81
CA ARG A 497 -19.09 7.35 -18.40
C ARG A 497 -17.71 7.87 -18.00
N THR A 498 -17.26 8.95 -18.64
CA THR A 498 -16.22 9.81 -18.10
C THR A 498 -16.85 10.72 -17.06
N ALA A 499 -16.56 10.49 -15.78
CA ALA A 499 -16.88 11.46 -14.74
C ALA A 499 -15.92 12.66 -14.86
N GLU A 500 -16.17 13.55 -15.83
CA GLU A 500 -15.63 14.89 -15.72
C GLU A 500 -16.43 15.59 -14.62
N SER A 501 -15.84 15.75 -13.44
CA SER A 501 -16.44 16.59 -12.41
C SER A 501 -16.54 18.01 -12.96
N ALA A 502 -17.76 18.49 -13.20
CA ALA A 502 -17.97 19.88 -13.58
C ALA A 502 -17.33 20.78 -12.51
N GLU A 503 -16.37 21.60 -12.91
CA GLU A 503 -15.66 22.48 -11.99
C GLU A 503 -16.57 23.62 -11.56
N VAL A 504 -16.87 23.70 -10.26
CA VAL A 504 -17.64 24.81 -9.68
C VAL A 504 -16.68 25.89 -9.18
N GLU A 505 -16.70 27.07 -9.80
CA GLU A 505 -15.95 28.24 -9.33
C GLU A 505 -16.67 28.88 -8.14
N MET A 506 -16.02 28.93 -6.96
CA MET A 506 -16.60 29.50 -5.74
C MET A 506 -16.14 30.95 -5.51
N LYS A 507 -17.05 31.92 -5.61
CA LYS A 507 -16.85 33.33 -5.28
C LYS A 507 -17.70 33.72 -4.09
N VAL A 508 -17.22 33.43 -2.89
CA VAL A 508 -17.88 33.79 -1.64
C VAL A 508 -17.12 34.92 -0.94
N ASP A 509 -17.82 36.00 -0.59
CA ASP A 509 -17.27 37.20 0.05
C ASP A 509 -17.33 37.10 1.59
N CYS A 510 -16.83 35.98 2.14
CA CYS A 510 -16.66 35.79 3.58
C CYS A 510 -15.20 35.48 3.92
N ASN A 511 -14.76 35.86 5.11
CA ASN A 511 -13.43 35.49 5.60
C ASN A 511 -13.37 33.97 5.76
N ALA A 512 -12.54 33.30 4.96
CA ALA A 512 -12.44 31.86 4.89
C ALA A 512 -10.97 31.44 4.87
N TYR A 513 -10.40 31.23 6.06
CA TYR A 513 -9.00 30.85 6.26
C TYR A 513 -8.79 30.14 7.59
N VAL A 514 -7.65 29.47 7.74
CA VAL A 514 -7.17 28.90 9.00
C VAL A 514 -6.37 29.98 9.74
N SER A 515 -6.82 30.36 10.94
CA SER A 515 -6.16 31.40 11.74
C SER A 515 -4.75 31.00 12.19
N ASP A 516 -3.81 31.96 12.19
CA ASP A 516 -2.39 31.71 12.45
C ASP A 516 -2.09 31.18 13.86
N GLY A 517 -2.92 31.53 14.85
CA GLY A 517 -2.79 31.06 16.23
C GLY A 517 -3.58 29.79 16.59
N TYR A 518 -4.36 29.23 15.66
CA TYR A 518 -5.21 28.06 15.95
C TYR A 518 -4.52 26.74 15.59
N VAL A 519 -3.72 26.73 14.53
CA VAL A 519 -3.07 25.52 14.00
C VAL A 519 -1.62 25.81 13.66
N SER A 520 -0.73 24.85 13.94
CA SER A 520 0.67 24.89 13.55
C SER A 520 0.84 25.10 12.03
N ALA A 521 1.93 25.74 11.61
CA ALA A 521 2.20 25.97 10.19
C ALA A 521 2.28 24.65 9.37
N SER A 522 2.76 23.57 9.99
CA SER A 522 2.86 22.24 9.38
C SER A 522 1.49 21.56 9.19
N ASP A 523 0.56 21.71 10.14
CA ASP A 523 -0.75 21.05 10.08
C ASP A 523 -1.75 21.81 9.20
N ARG A 524 -1.52 23.11 8.98
CA ARG A 524 -2.41 23.98 8.20
C ARG A 524 -2.71 23.43 6.80
N LEU A 525 -1.67 22.99 6.07
CA LEU A 525 -1.83 22.39 4.74
C LEU A 525 -2.65 21.10 4.78
N ARG A 526 -2.50 20.30 5.84
CA ARG A 526 -3.24 19.04 6.03
C ARG A 526 -4.72 19.30 6.26
N ILE A 527 -5.06 20.32 7.05
CA ILE A 527 -6.44 20.74 7.28
C ILE A 527 -7.06 21.26 5.98
N TYR A 528 -6.39 22.14 5.25
CA TYR A 528 -6.88 22.62 3.96
C TYR A 528 -7.17 21.48 2.98
N LYS A 529 -6.27 20.49 2.89
CA LYS A 529 -6.48 19.30 2.05
C LYS A 529 -7.74 18.52 2.47
N LYS A 530 -7.92 18.26 3.77
CA LYS A 530 -9.12 17.57 4.29
C LYS A 530 -10.40 18.35 4.00
N ILE A 531 -10.36 19.68 4.08
CA ILE A 531 -11.52 20.53 3.76
C ILE A 531 -11.90 20.40 2.27
N ALA A 532 -10.92 20.42 1.36
CA ALA A 532 -11.16 20.26 -0.08
C ALA A 532 -11.65 18.85 -0.47
N GLU A 533 -11.45 17.85 0.39
CA GLU A 533 -11.90 16.46 0.20
C GLU A 533 -13.33 16.20 0.67
N ILE A 534 -14.01 17.16 1.31
CA ILE A 534 -15.42 17.01 1.74
C ILE A 534 -16.31 16.66 0.55
N ARG A 535 -17.12 15.61 0.67
CA ARG A 535 -18.12 15.21 -0.35
C ARG A 535 -19.54 15.20 0.18
N ASN A 536 -19.73 14.93 1.47
CA ASN A 536 -21.05 14.85 2.08
C ASN A 536 -21.08 15.47 3.50
N LYS A 537 -22.25 15.42 4.15
CA LYS A 537 -22.46 15.98 5.49
C LYS A 537 -21.64 15.25 6.56
N GLU A 538 -21.55 13.93 6.45
CA GLU A 538 -20.80 13.10 7.39
C GLU A 538 -19.30 13.45 7.38
N ASP A 539 -18.71 13.69 6.20
CA ASP A 539 -17.32 14.13 6.05
C ASP A 539 -17.09 15.46 6.78
N LYS A 540 -18.01 16.41 6.61
CA LYS A 540 -17.98 17.72 7.27
C LYS A 540 -18.04 17.56 8.79
N ASP A 541 -19.01 16.80 9.29
CA ASP A 541 -19.23 16.63 10.72
C ASP A 541 -18.07 15.87 11.39
N ARG A 542 -17.54 14.86 10.70
CA ARG A 542 -16.35 14.11 11.13
C ARG A 542 -15.11 15.00 11.19
N LEU A 543 -14.92 15.87 10.20
CA LEU A 543 -13.80 16.81 10.17
C LEU A 543 -13.91 17.82 11.32
N LEU A 544 -15.10 18.39 11.56
CA LEU A 544 -15.35 19.31 12.65
C LEU A 544 -15.12 18.67 14.01
N ALA A 545 -15.62 17.44 14.23
CA ALA A 545 -15.41 16.69 15.47
C ALA A 545 -13.91 16.42 15.71
N GLY A 546 -13.18 16.01 14.67
CA GLY A 546 -11.73 15.79 14.76
C GLY A 546 -10.94 17.06 15.07
N ILE A 547 -11.27 18.18 14.40
CA ILE A 547 -10.64 19.48 14.67
C ILE A 547 -10.91 19.92 16.11
N ARG A 548 -12.14 19.80 16.60
CA ARG A 548 -12.52 20.12 17.98
C ARG A 548 -11.75 19.30 19.00
N ALA A 549 -11.62 17.99 18.77
CA ALA A 549 -10.91 17.10 19.68
C ALA A 549 -9.41 17.42 19.79
N THR A 550 -8.77 17.89 18.71
CA THR A 550 -7.33 18.15 18.68
C THR A 550 -6.97 19.59 19.04
N TYR A 551 -7.73 20.58 18.56
CA TYR A 551 -7.37 22.00 18.61
C TYR A 551 -8.38 22.87 19.39
N GLY A 552 -9.48 22.31 19.89
CA GLY A 552 -10.55 23.07 20.57
C GLY A 552 -11.54 23.70 19.59
N GLU A 553 -12.38 24.65 20.02
CA GLU A 553 -13.43 25.21 19.16
C GLU A 553 -12.86 25.95 17.92
N PRO A 554 -13.32 25.63 16.69
CA PRO A 554 -12.82 26.24 15.48
C PRO A 554 -13.23 27.71 15.36
N PRO A 555 -12.30 28.63 15.02
CA PRO A 555 -12.62 30.03 14.75
C PRO A 555 -13.64 30.19 13.61
N LYS A 556 -14.44 31.27 13.64
CA LYS A 556 -15.44 31.55 12.59
C LYS A 556 -14.89 31.47 11.15
N PRO A 557 -13.70 32.02 10.82
CA PRO A 557 -13.15 31.91 9.46
C PRO A 557 -12.90 30.47 9.00
N LEU A 558 -12.57 29.56 9.92
CA LEU A 558 -12.38 28.14 9.61
C LEU A 558 -13.73 27.43 9.36
N VAL A 559 -14.75 27.77 10.15
CA VAL A 559 -16.11 27.25 9.94
C VAL A 559 -16.67 27.71 8.59
N ASN A 560 -16.45 28.98 8.24
CA ASN A 560 -16.83 29.51 6.93
C ASN A 560 -16.17 28.74 5.79
N LEU A 561 -14.86 28.48 5.90
CA LEU A 561 -14.12 27.72 4.90
C LEU A 561 -14.67 26.29 4.73
N ILE A 562 -14.98 25.59 5.82
CA ILE A 562 -15.61 24.26 5.78
C ILE A 562 -16.98 24.32 5.12
N ASN A 563 -17.78 25.34 5.44
CA ASN A 563 -19.10 25.54 4.83
C ASN A 563 -19.02 25.86 3.34
N VAL A 564 -18.04 26.64 2.88
CA VAL A 564 -17.81 26.90 1.46
C VAL A 564 -17.47 25.60 0.71
N ALA A 565 -16.59 24.77 1.27
CA ALA A 565 -16.25 23.48 0.68
C ALA A 565 -17.44 22.50 0.65
N TYR A 566 -18.25 22.49 1.71
CA TYR A 566 -19.46 21.68 1.76
C TYR A 566 -20.53 22.15 0.76
N LEU A 567 -20.74 23.46 0.64
CA LEU A 567 -21.64 24.02 -0.38
C LEU A 567 -21.17 23.63 -1.78
N LYS A 568 -19.86 23.71 -2.07
CA LYS A 568 -19.27 23.25 -3.34
C LYS A 568 -19.65 21.79 -3.62
N ALA A 569 -19.51 20.90 -2.62
CA ALA A 569 -19.86 19.49 -2.76
C ALA A 569 -21.36 19.28 -3.07
N LEU A 570 -22.25 20.03 -2.40
CA LEU A 570 -23.69 19.95 -2.64
C LEU A 570 -24.05 20.40 -4.06
N VAL A 571 -23.54 21.55 -4.52
CA VAL A 571 -23.90 22.12 -5.82
C VAL A 571 -23.21 21.43 -7.00
N SER A 572 -22.10 20.73 -6.78
CA SER A 572 -21.42 19.92 -7.81
C SER A 572 -22.33 18.83 -8.39
N GLY A 573 -23.35 18.37 -7.65
CA GLY A 573 -24.38 17.44 -8.16
C GLY A 573 -25.46 18.09 -9.03
N PHE A 574 -25.52 19.43 -9.10
CA PHE A 574 -26.59 20.19 -9.77
C PHE A 574 -26.14 20.83 -11.09
N SER A 575 -25.06 20.32 -11.72
CA SER A 575 -24.49 20.90 -12.93
C SER A 575 -24.09 22.38 -12.78
N ALA A 576 -23.76 22.81 -11.56
CA ALA A 576 -23.31 24.17 -11.30
C ALA A 576 -21.93 24.41 -11.92
N THR A 577 -21.70 25.62 -12.43
CA THR A 577 -20.41 26.06 -13.00
C THR A 577 -19.77 27.16 -12.15
N ARG A 578 -20.58 28.00 -11.50
CA ARG A 578 -20.09 29.08 -10.64
C ARG A 578 -21.09 29.39 -9.53
N VAL A 579 -20.59 29.59 -8.32
CA VAL A 579 -21.36 30.14 -7.19
C VAL A 579 -20.81 31.51 -6.84
N THR A 580 -21.67 32.52 -6.84
CA THR A 580 -21.34 33.88 -6.40
C THR A 580 -22.19 34.25 -5.20
N LEU A 581 -21.56 34.53 -4.06
CA LEU A 581 -22.23 34.95 -2.84
C LEU A 581 -21.55 36.19 -2.27
N SER A 582 -22.28 37.30 -2.28
CA SER A 582 -21.87 38.62 -1.81
C SER A 582 -23.02 39.27 -1.04
N ARG A 583 -22.78 40.42 -0.39
CA ARG A 583 -23.83 41.19 0.32
C ARG A 583 -25.02 41.58 -0.56
N LYS A 584 -24.84 41.68 -1.88
CA LYS A 584 -25.85 42.17 -2.83
C LYS A 584 -26.36 41.10 -3.79
N LYS A 585 -25.66 39.97 -3.89
CA LYS A 585 -25.92 38.95 -4.91
C LYS A 585 -25.64 37.54 -4.39
N ALA A 586 -26.64 36.66 -4.47
CA ALA A 586 -26.50 35.21 -4.37
C ALA A 586 -26.96 34.58 -5.69
N GLU A 587 -26.01 34.05 -6.46
CA GLU A 587 -26.24 33.46 -7.78
C GLU A 587 -25.48 32.15 -7.91
N ILE A 588 -26.12 31.14 -8.50
CA ILE A 588 -25.48 29.91 -8.94
C ILE A 588 -25.68 29.78 -10.44
N SER A 589 -24.61 29.98 -11.21
CA SER A 589 -24.60 29.71 -12.65
C SER A 589 -24.57 28.21 -12.90
N LEU A 590 -25.36 27.76 -13.87
CA LEU A 590 -25.56 26.35 -14.20
C LEU A 590 -25.07 26.08 -15.63
N SER A 591 -24.80 24.82 -15.96
CA SER A 591 -24.63 24.39 -17.35
C SER A 591 -25.98 24.12 -18.03
N GLU A 592 -25.98 24.04 -19.36
CA GLU A 592 -27.18 23.70 -20.14
C GLU A 592 -27.75 22.31 -19.80
N ASP A 593 -26.93 21.42 -19.23
CA ASP A 593 -27.36 20.08 -18.79
C ASP A 593 -28.31 20.13 -17.60
N PHE A 594 -28.42 21.26 -16.89
CA PHE A 594 -29.36 21.44 -15.79
C PHE A 594 -30.81 21.18 -16.24
N PHE A 595 -31.20 21.66 -17.42
CA PHE A 595 -32.56 21.47 -17.94
C PHE A 595 -32.91 20.03 -18.32
N LYS A 596 -31.91 19.14 -18.38
CA LYS A 596 -32.13 17.71 -18.67
C LYS A 596 -32.55 16.92 -17.42
N ASN A 597 -32.41 17.50 -16.22
CA ASN A 597 -32.72 16.83 -14.97
C ASN A 597 -34.06 17.34 -14.39
N ALA A 598 -35.13 16.59 -14.63
CA ALA A 598 -36.51 16.98 -14.29
C ALA A 598 -36.71 17.21 -12.78
N ASP A 599 -36.04 16.42 -11.93
CA ASP A 599 -36.14 16.51 -10.48
C ASP A 599 -35.59 17.85 -9.96
N LEU A 600 -34.51 18.34 -10.58
CA LEU A 600 -33.87 19.61 -10.21
C LEU A 600 -34.75 20.82 -10.57
N VAL A 601 -35.45 20.74 -11.70
CA VAL A 601 -36.39 21.78 -12.12
C VAL A 601 -37.60 21.81 -11.16
N GLU A 602 -38.09 20.65 -10.72
CA GLU A 602 -39.20 20.55 -9.77
C GLU A 602 -38.85 21.11 -8.37
N ILE A 603 -37.63 20.89 -7.88
CA ILE A 603 -37.15 21.45 -6.61
C ILE A 603 -37.12 22.99 -6.65
N VAL A 604 -36.72 23.57 -7.78
CA VAL A 604 -36.72 25.03 -7.97
C VAL A 604 -38.15 25.55 -8.09
N ASP A 605 -39.05 24.81 -8.76
CA ASP A 605 -40.46 25.18 -8.91
C ASP A 605 -41.21 25.22 -7.57
N LYS A 606 -40.92 24.26 -6.68
CA LYS A 606 -41.47 24.19 -5.31
C LYS A 606 -40.98 25.34 -4.40
N ASN A 607 -39.87 25.98 -4.75
CA ASN A 607 -39.23 27.03 -3.93
C ASN A 607 -39.18 28.41 -4.62
N LYS A 608 -40.16 28.73 -5.48
CA LYS A 608 -40.26 30.01 -6.23
C LYS A 608 -40.20 31.28 -5.37
N GLN A 609 -40.53 31.20 -4.07
CA GLN A 609 -40.48 32.36 -3.18
C GLN A 609 -39.03 32.74 -2.77
N THR A 610 -38.11 31.78 -2.81
CA THR A 610 -36.71 31.94 -2.39
C THR A 610 -35.72 31.91 -3.55
N VAL A 611 -36.06 31.24 -4.66
CA VAL A 611 -35.18 31.05 -5.82
C VAL A 611 -35.88 31.42 -7.13
N ARG A 612 -35.19 32.16 -7.99
CA ARG A 612 -35.61 32.47 -9.35
C ARG A 612 -34.65 31.85 -10.37
N LEU A 613 -35.17 31.02 -11.27
CA LEU A 613 -34.42 30.49 -12.40
C LEU A 613 -34.39 31.50 -13.55
N VAL A 614 -33.21 31.77 -14.08
CA VAL A 614 -32.95 32.53 -15.29
C VAL A 614 -32.51 31.55 -16.37
N ALA A 615 -33.10 31.64 -17.57
CA ALA A 615 -32.86 30.67 -18.63
C ALA A 615 -31.61 30.98 -19.48
N GLU A 616 -31.24 32.26 -19.63
CA GLU A 616 -30.15 32.69 -20.52
C GLU A 616 -29.32 33.85 -19.91
N PRO A 617 -28.08 33.61 -19.44
CA PRO A 617 -27.47 32.29 -19.20
C PRO A 617 -28.17 31.56 -18.03
N PRO A 618 -28.14 30.21 -17.99
CA PRO A 618 -28.80 29.43 -16.95
C PRO A 618 -28.25 29.77 -15.55
N ALA A 619 -29.10 30.29 -14.66
CA ALA A 619 -28.69 30.66 -13.30
C ALA A 619 -29.83 30.60 -12.28
N LEU A 620 -29.52 30.19 -11.06
CA LEU A 620 -30.38 30.33 -9.88
C LEU A 620 -30.03 31.60 -9.13
N LEU A 621 -30.98 32.53 -9.06
CA LEU A 621 -30.87 33.74 -8.25
C LEU A 621 -31.62 33.54 -6.94
N PHE A 622 -30.93 33.69 -5.83
CA PHE A 622 -31.51 33.58 -4.50
C PHE A 622 -31.80 34.97 -3.96
N ASN A 623 -33.00 35.16 -3.41
CA ASN A 623 -33.30 36.37 -2.65
C ASN A 623 -32.43 36.38 -1.39
N LEU A 624 -31.74 37.48 -1.12
CA LEU A 624 -30.88 37.67 0.05
C LEU A 624 -31.69 38.25 1.22
N PRO A 625 -32.05 37.46 2.25
CA PRO A 625 -32.81 37.95 3.39
C PRO A 625 -31.94 38.63 4.46
N SER A 626 -30.62 38.41 4.45
CA SER A 626 -29.67 39.00 5.40
C SER A 626 -28.61 39.85 4.68
N VAL A 627 -28.13 40.90 5.33
CA VAL A 627 -26.97 41.69 4.88
C VAL A 627 -25.66 40.94 5.15
N ASP A 628 -25.68 39.96 6.07
CA ASP A 628 -24.52 39.14 6.40
C ASP A 628 -24.36 37.97 5.40
N VAL A 629 -23.17 37.88 4.82
CA VAL A 629 -22.80 36.85 3.85
C VAL A 629 -22.71 35.47 4.51
N GLU A 630 -22.31 35.40 5.78
CA GLU A 630 -22.17 34.15 6.53
C GLU A 630 -23.53 33.48 6.78
N ASP A 631 -24.55 34.27 7.17
CA ASP A 631 -25.92 33.79 7.33
C ASP A 631 -26.50 33.27 6.02
N ASN A 632 -26.23 33.97 4.92
CA ASN A 632 -26.71 33.57 3.59
C ASN A 632 -26.03 32.28 3.11
N LEU A 633 -24.76 32.05 3.47
CA LEU A 633 -24.03 30.80 3.18
C LEU A 633 -24.71 29.61 3.89
N VAL A 634 -25.05 29.75 5.17
CA VAL A 634 -25.75 28.70 5.93
C VAL A 634 -27.13 28.42 5.37
N ARG A 635 -27.87 29.46 4.97
CA ARG A 635 -29.19 29.31 4.33
C ARG A 635 -29.13 28.60 2.99
N LEU A 636 -28.11 28.90 2.17
CA LEU A 636 -27.88 28.19 0.91
C LEU A 636 -27.59 26.72 1.14
N ILE A 637 -26.75 26.38 2.12
CA ILE A 637 -26.50 24.97 2.49
C ILE A 637 -27.81 24.29 2.90
N ALA A 638 -28.59 24.92 3.78
CA ALA A 638 -29.87 24.36 4.22
C ALA A 638 -30.89 24.17 3.09
N PHE A 639 -30.87 25.04 2.07
CA PHE A 639 -31.70 24.89 0.88
C PHE A 639 -31.35 23.61 0.11
N PHE A 640 -30.07 23.38 -0.17
CA PHE A 640 -29.63 22.18 -0.89
C PHE A 640 -29.75 20.91 -0.06
N GLU A 641 -29.54 20.97 1.27
CA GLU A 641 -29.81 19.82 2.15
C GLU A 641 -31.28 19.40 2.15
N ARG A 642 -32.22 20.36 2.12
CA ARG A 642 -33.67 20.09 2.10
C ARG A 642 -34.20 19.71 0.72
N GLY A 643 -33.56 20.18 -0.35
CA GLY A 643 -33.92 19.82 -1.72
C GLY A 643 -33.42 18.43 -2.14
N LEU A 644 -32.37 17.90 -1.47
CA LEU A 644 -31.79 16.58 -1.72
C LEU A 644 -32.37 15.45 -0.84
N ALA A 645 -33.16 15.80 0.17
CA ALA A 645 -33.86 14.86 1.06
C ALA A 645 -35.28 14.60 0.55
#